data_AF-A0A7G4RK38-F1
#
_entry.id   AF-A0A7G4RK38-F1
#
_cell.length_a   1.000
_cell.length_b   1.000
_cell.length_c   1.000
_cell.angle_alpha   90.00
_cell.angle_beta   90.00
_cell.angle_gamma   90.00
#
_symmetry.space_group_name_H-M   'P 1'
#
loop_
_entity.id
_entity.type
_entity.pdbx_description
1 polymer ?
#
loop_
_entity_poly.entity_id
_entity_poly.type
_entity_poly.pdbx_seq_one_letter_code
_entity_poly.pdbx_strand_id
1 'polypeptide(L)'
;MGFSLSEFLDYDANGQVQLNAFINGKEATSYQDYLLVLDNVTQICQNEEDAPLSPAYVKNLAKVLLEKFQEHLRATQSDWYDKNNPQIYTVAKQLEAFAFLIGEQEAMKQIRAEFPLLQSVKCDYEVYSHENFLTNLDPLKFKNFDRNLLALQMMIRVLDPRYINQRDEQVCGVNAFVHNIALFNPLNYVKIVSELASKGVCDLKEFAGKEGVLRIEVTDAVANKKSGQEDTIRDVDHIILNGIRSSENSIVRYSAEGAELAKQLFGVTTHQEINRWMKQAGYHQVQNIPIHNREAIKQLQLLIQDGYRVGFAGTGSLASYILDPEEGEPQRKNLIQRFMDGHFFIIRNIEYDEQSDMVNVRILTWGREQFASIPFDVWKKNIGVVGSAVVGQDPYMNFMFHSRAREIDDLQRNTYCSPEAYCLYVKNIIEDTPGYEKINKLLNQAFKHSNGITWYKAAKEIQDAIEGLPKEKALMVPSKISIIPRVTPEIKMEFDRIHHLHSRPQKITALEHLGTQDNIEVQRQLMPLYAQSGQWEKVRGLLADVERYSRTDREIIYESLELGCCLVLGDVKIPKDIAELIEGNAQFNFKAKDLIRVLSELTGIPKGGTFTYGIRSRLLEVVNNRLEEEGKEKVQHLSEVILYKKDIYNLVWLLDKEVQRVDPSHKIMRKDQLKKFCNVLVDRIENKDLLQDEVDLHFASSLKHKLPRVLRKISEFFLKVASIFDDNIISKGVEKIKNFKDEMNNNRVNKQPEPLDSSVIVQNTMPTKTVI
;
A
#
# COMPACT_ATOMS: atom_id res chain seq x y z
N MET A 1 -4.82 -22.13 -49.87
CA MET A 1 -3.37 -22.10 -50.17
C MET A 1 -2.82 -21.02 -49.28
N GLY A 2 -1.83 -21.32 -48.44
CA GLY A 2 -1.34 -20.33 -47.49
C GLY A 2 -0.34 -19.35 -48.12
N PHE A 3 -0.19 -18.18 -47.51
CA PHE A 3 0.62 -17.08 -48.05
C PHE A 3 2.11 -17.22 -47.71
N SER A 4 2.97 -16.73 -48.62
CA SER A 4 4.42 -16.66 -48.44
C SER A 4 4.86 -15.27 -47.98
N LEU A 5 5.81 -15.19 -47.05
CA LEU A 5 6.37 -13.89 -46.64
C LEU A 5 6.98 -13.10 -47.82
N SER A 6 7.68 -13.80 -48.73
CA SER A 6 8.33 -13.14 -49.88
C SER A 6 7.36 -12.43 -50.81
N GLU A 7 6.06 -12.78 -50.79
CA GLU A 7 5.02 -12.10 -51.59
C GLU A 7 4.69 -10.70 -51.05
N PHE A 8 5.01 -10.41 -49.79
CA PHE A 8 4.70 -9.14 -49.15
C PHE A 8 5.92 -8.21 -49.03
N LEU A 9 7.13 -8.68 -49.32
CA LEU A 9 8.34 -7.88 -49.22
C LEU A 9 8.73 -7.33 -50.59
N ASP A 10 8.83 -6.01 -50.70
CA ASP A 10 9.31 -5.30 -51.88
C ASP A 10 10.52 -4.42 -51.53
N TYR A 11 11.22 -3.91 -52.53
CA TYR A 11 12.35 -3.00 -52.37
C TYR A 11 12.07 -1.69 -53.10
N ASP A 12 12.24 -0.58 -52.39
CA ASP A 12 12.09 0.74 -53.00
C ASP A 12 13.28 1.09 -53.91
N ALA A 13 13.20 2.24 -54.57
CA ALA A 13 14.25 2.74 -55.47
C ALA A 13 15.62 2.95 -54.78
N ASN A 14 15.66 3.03 -53.44
CA ASN A 14 16.87 3.16 -52.63
C ASN A 14 17.34 1.82 -52.06
N GLY A 15 16.66 0.71 -52.37
CA GLY A 15 16.95 -0.62 -51.85
C GLY A 15 16.50 -0.84 -50.40
N GLN A 16 15.62 0.02 -49.87
CA GLN A 16 14.99 -0.21 -48.56
C GLN A 16 13.83 -1.19 -48.71
N VAL A 17 13.72 -2.11 -47.77
CA VAL A 17 12.64 -3.11 -47.75
C VAL A 17 11.34 -2.45 -47.32
N GLN A 18 10.27 -2.72 -48.05
CA GLN A 18 8.92 -2.30 -47.73
C GLN A 18 8.01 -3.52 -47.57
N LEU A 19 6.99 -3.37 -46.73
CA LEU A 19 5.95 -4.38 -46.53
C LEU A 19 4.70 -3.96 -47.32
N ASN A 20 4.52 -4.57 -48.48
CA ASN A 20 3.38 -4.36 -49.36
C ASN A 20 2.30 -5.40 -49.04
N ALA A 21 1.35 -5.02 -48.18
CA ALA A 21 0.34 -5.91 -47.63
C ALA A 21 -1.07 -5.38 -47.94
N PHE A 22 -2.01 -6.28 -48.22
CA PHE A 22 -3.40 -5.91 -48.54
C PHE A 22 -4.40 -6.69 -47.68
N ILE A 23 -5.46 -6.01 -47.22
CA ILE A 23 -6.61 -6.60 -46.53
C ILE A 23 -7.85 -6.29 -47.35
N ASN A 24 -8.56 -7.33 -47.83
CA ASN A 24 -9.78 -7.18 -48.64
C ASN A 24 -9.61 -6.20 -49.84
N GLY A 25 -8.44 -6.23 -50.49
CA GLY A 25 -8.13 -5.39 -51.65
C GLY A 25 -7.72 -3.95 -51.33
N LYS A 26 -7.56 -3.60 -50.04
CA LYS A 26 -7.04 -2.29 -49.59
C LYS A 26 -5.65 -2.47 -48.98
N GLU A 27 -4.76 -1.53 -49.25
CA GLU A 27 -3.42 -1.53 -48.66
C GLU A 27 -3.50 -1.46 -47.13
N ALA A 28 -2.69 -2.28 -46.45
CA ALA A 28 -2.51 -2.24 -45.01
C ALA A 28 -1.76 -0.95 -44.64
N THR A 29 -2.35 -0.15 -43.76
CA THR A 29 -1.80 1.18 -43.43
C THR A 29 -1.49 1.35 -41.96
N SER A 30 -2.07 0.51 -41.09
CA SER A 30 -1.84 0.56 -39.66
C SER A 30 -0.92 -0.59 -39.19
N TYR A 31 -0.26 -0.36 -38.05
CA TYR A 31 0.50 -1.40 -37.34
C TYR A 31 -0.31 -2.69 -37.14
N GLN A 32 -1.60 -2.56 -36.80
CA GLN A 32 -2.48 -3.72 -36.58
C GLN A 32 -2.84 -4.45 -37.87
N ASP A 33 -3.00 -3.73 -39.00
CA ASP A 33 -3.23 -4.33 -40.31
C ASP A 33 -2.05 -5.21 -40.73
N TYR A 34 -0.82 -4.72 -40.53
CA TYR A 34 0.39 -5.48 -40.86
C TYR A 34 0.49 -6.76 -40.03
N LEU A 35 0.23 -6.71 -38.72
CA LEU A 35 0.23 -7.90 -37.88
C LEU A 35 -0.84 -8.92 -38.32
N LEU A 36 -2.01 -8.44 -38.73
CA LEU A 36 -3.10 -9.30 -39.20
C LEU A 36 -2.73 -10.04 -40.48
N VAL A 37 -2.11 -9.35 -41.45
CA VAL A 37 -1.63 -9.98 -42.68
C VAL A 37 -0.53 -10.98 -42.38
N LEU A 38 0.44 -10.61 -41.54
CA LEU A 38 1.58 -11.46 -41.22
C LEU A 38 1.21 -12.71 -40.41
N ASP A 39 0.16 -12.67 -39.57
CA ASP A 39 -0.30 -13.89 -38.87
C ASP A 39 -0.90 -14.92 -39.84
N ASN A 40 -1.25 -14.54 -41.07
CA ASN A 40 -1.71 -15.44 -42.12
C ASN A 40 -0.58 -16.04 -42.96
N VAL A 41 0.67 -15.65 -42.74
CA VAL A 41 1.83 -16.26 -43.40
C VAL A 41 2.02 -17.70 -42.90
N THR A 42 2.16 -18.62 -43.85
CA THR A 42 2.31 -20.07 -43.59
C THR A 42 3.65 -20.63 -44.05
N GLN A 43 4.41 -19.87 -44.83
CA GLN A 43 5.75 -20.22 -45.30
C GLN A 43 6.56 -18.95 -45.57
N ILE A 44 7.89 -19.03 -45.52
CA ILE A 44 8.73 -17.86 -45.76
C ILE A 44 8.91 -17.62 -47.27
N CYS A 45 9.35 -18.62 -48.00
CA CYS A 45 9.56 -18.54 -49.45
C CYS A 45 8.51 -19.34 -50.22
N GLN A 46 8.18 -18.90 -51.44
CA GLN A 46 7.26 -19.61 -52.32
C GLN A 46 7.88 -20.85 -52.95
N ASN A 47 9.17 -20.78 -53.31
CA ASN A 47 9.91 -21.87 -53.95
C ASN A 47 10.99 -22.43 -53.02
N GLU A 48 11.25 -23.74 -53.13
CA GLU A 48 12.31 -24.40 -52.35
C GLU A 48 13.72 -23.88 -52.72
N GLU A 49 13.93 -23.43 -53.95
CA GLU A 49 15.21 -22.86 -54.41
C GLU A 49 15.57 -21.56 -53.65
N ASP A 50 14.56 -20.83 -53.18
CA ASP A 50 14.72 -19.58 -52.43
C ASP A 50 14.92 -19.82 -50.92
N ALA A 51 14.82 -21.07 -50.44
CA ALA A 51 14.94 -21.41 -49.02
C ALA A 51 16.19 -20.83 -48.33
N PRO A 52 17.39 -20.77 -48.96
CA PRO A 52 18.56 -20.13 -48.37
C PRO A 52 18.39 -18.62 -48.05
N LEU A 53 17.44 -17.94 -48.69
CA LEU A 53 17.13 -16.52 -48.46
C LEU A 53 16.18 -16.30 -47.28
N SER A 54 15.52 -17.35 -46.77
CA SER A 54 14.51 -17.25 -45.72
C SER A 54 14.98 -16.48 -44.47
N PRO A 55 16.20 -16.71 -43.93
CA PRO A 55 16.66 -15.94 -42.78
C PRO A 55 16.83 -14.45 -43.08
N ALA A 56 17.21 -14.09 -44.32
CA ALA A 56 17.34 -12.70 -44.73
C ALA A 56 15.98 -12.01 -44.83
N TYR A 57 14.96 -12.68 -45.38
CA TYR A 57 13.60 -12.16 -45.42
C TYR A 57 13.04 -11.89 -44.02
N VAL A 58 13.24 -12.81 -43.07
CA VAL A 58 12.77 -12.62 -41.68
C VAL A 58 13.49 -11.46 -41.00
N LYS A 59 14.81 -11.32 -41.17
CA LYS A 59 15.58 -10.18 -40.64
C LYS A 59 15.13 -8.85 -41.21
N ASN A 60 14.89 -8.81 -42.52
CA ASN A 60 14.43 -7.60 -43.21
C ASN A 60 13.03 -7.19 -42.74
N LEU A 61 12.09 -8.14 -42.66
CA LEU A 61 10.76 -7.89 -42.11
C LEU A 61 10.83 -7.33 -40.69
N ALA A 62 11.69 -7.88 -39.83
CA ALA A 62 11.76 -7.44 -38.45
C ALA A 62 12.22 -5.99 -38.29
N LYS A 63 13.08 -5.49 -39.18
CA LYS A 63 13.45 -4.06 -39.23
C LYS A 63 12.21 -3.21 -39.53
N VAL A 64 11.45 -3.58 -40.56
CA VAL A 64 10.18 -2.91 -40.92
C VAL A 64 9.19 -2.96 -39.76
N LEU A 65 9.04 -4.11 -39.10
CA LEU A 65 8.16 -4.25 -37.93
C LEU A 65 8.61 -3.39 -36.75
N LEU A 66 9.91 -3.27 -36.49
CA LEU A 66 10.42 -2.42 -35.41
C LEU A 66 10.21 -0.93 -35.72
N GLU A 67 10.32 -0.51 -36.98
CA GLU A 67 9.99 0.86 -37.41
C GLU A 67 8.48 1.15 -37.21
N LYS A 68 7.61 0.22 -37.63
CA LYS A 68 6.15 0.33 -37.41
C LYS A 68 5.79 0.27 -35.92
N PHE A 69 6.51 -0.52 -35.14
CA PHE A 69 6.34 -0.56 -33.70
C PHE A 69 6.78 0.75 -33.05
N GLN A 70 7.87 1.37 -33.50
CA GLN A 70 8.31 2.69 -33.04
C GLN A 70 7.27 3.79 -33.35
N GLU A 71 6.67 3.78 -34.54
CA GLU A 71 5.51 4.62 -34.87
C GLU A 71 4.35 4.39 -33.89
N HIS A 72 4.02 3.13 -33.61
CA HIS A 72 2.98 2.78 -32.65
C HIS A 72 3.29 3.28 -31.23
N LEU A 73 4.52 3.09 -30.75
CA LEU A 73 4.98 3.54 -29.42
C LEU A 73 4.88 5.05 -29.26
N ARG A 74 5.14 5.84 -30.32
CA ARG A 74 4.92 7.29 -30.33
C ARG A 74 3.43 7.63 -30.18
N ALA A 75 2.57 6.93 -30.93
CA ALA A 75 1.14 7.17 -30.90
C ALA A 75 0.49 6.78 -29.55
N THR A 76 1.04 5.79 -28.85
CA THR A 76 0.51 5.27 -27.57
C THR A 76 1.35 5.67 -26.35
N GLN A 77 2.26 6.64 -26.50
CA GLN A 77 3.23 7.01 -25.45
C GLN A 77 2.57 7.32 -24.10
N SER A 78 1.38 7.94 -24.09
CA SER A 78 0.60 8.25 -22.88
C SER A 78 0.22 7.01 -22.06
N ASP A 79 0.16 5.85 -22.70
CA ASP A 79 -0.42 4.64 -22.11
C ASP A 79 0.64 3.80 -21.38
N TRP A 80 1.92 3.99 -21.69
CA TRP A 80 3.02 3.15 -21.21
C TRP A 80 4.25 3.91 -20.69
N TYR A 81 4.51 5.14 -21.18
CA TYR A 81 5.77 5.85 -20.95
C TYR A 81 5.77 6.68 -19.66
N ASP A 82 5.67 5.98 -18.52
CA ASP A 82 5.79 6.57 -17.19
C ASP A 82 6.66 5.65 -16.32
N LYS A 83 7.54 6.23 -15.48
CA LYS A 83 8.49 5.44 -14.68
C LYS A 83 7.83 4.51 -13.65
N ASN A 84 6.58 4.74 -13.30
CA ASN A 84 5.77 3.93 -12.41
C ASN A 84 4.79 3.03 -13.16
N ASN A 85 4.69 3.17 -14.48
CA ASN A 85 3.81 2.34 -15.29
C ASN A 85 4.51 1.00 -15.59
N PRO A 86 3.93 -0.14 -15.19
CA PRO A 86 4.52 -1.45 -15.43
C PRO A 86 4.72 -1.78 -16.91
N GLN A 87 3.96 -1.16 -17.82
CA GLN A 87 4.07 -1.42 -19.25
C GLN A 87 5.44 -1.03 -19.81
N ILE A 88 6.17 -0.12 -19.16
CA ILE A 88 7.55 0.22 -19.56
C ILE A 88 8.47 -1.00 -19.58
N TYR A 89 8.29 -1.91 -18.60
CA TYR A 89 9.03 -3.17 -18.54
C TYR A 89 8.63 -4.08 -19.69
N THR A 90 7.34 -4.20 -19.97
CA THR A 90 6.83 -5.01 -21.08
C THR A 90 7.40 -4.53 -22.42
N VAL A 91 7.38 -3.23 -22.71
CA VAL A 91 7.96 -2.66 -23.94
C VAL A 91 9.46 -2.95 -24.02
N ALA A 92 10.21 -2.75 -22.94
CA ALA A 92 11.63 -3.06 -22.91
C ALA A 92 11.93 -4.54 -23.20
N LYS A 93 11.08 -5.45 -22.70
CA LYS A 93 11.18 -6.90 -22.98
C LYS A 93 10.66 -7.31 -24.35
N GLN A 94 9.76 -6.55 -24.97
CA GLN A 94 9.39 -6.76 -26.38
C GLN A 94 10.60 -6.51 -27.28
N LEU A 95 11.31 -5.39 -27.06
CA LEU A 95 12.54 -5.09 -27.80
C LEU A 95 13.59 -6.17 -27.56
N GLU A 96 13.85 -6.55 -26.30
CA GLU A 96 14.82 -7.61 -25.99
C GLU A 96 14.44 -8.97 -26.62
N ALA A 97 13.16 -9.29 -26.75
CA ALA A 97 12.68 -10.48 -27.44
C ALA A 97 13.03 -10.46 -28.94
N PHE A 98 12.98 -9.30 -29.61
CA PHE A 98 13.44 -9.18 -30.99
C PHE A 98 14.94 -9.47 -31.13
N ALA A 99 15.78 -8.91 -30.26
CA ALA A 99 17.20 -9.26 -30.24
C ALA A 99 17.42 -10.77 -30.03
N PHE A 100 16.72 -11.36 -29.06
CA PHE A 100 16.80 -12.81 -28.80
C PHE A 100 16.39 -13.65 -30.02
N LEU A 101 15.35 -13.24 -30.75
CA LEU A 101 14.85 -13.99 -31.89
C LEU A 101 15.76 -13.86 -33.11
N ILE A 102 16.22 -12.66 -33.44
CA ILE A 102 16.81 -12.38 -34.75
C ILE A 102 18.16 -11.66 -34.73
N GLY A 103 18.63 -11.22 -33.55
CA GLY A 103 19.90 -10.52 -33.38
C GLY A 103 19.91 -9.07 -33.86
N GLU A 104 18.76 -8.44 -34.11
CA GLU A 104 18.69 -7.03 -34.51
C GLU A 104 18.96 -6.12 -33.32
N GLN A 105 19.93 -5.20 -33.47
CA GLN A 105 20.38 -4.33 -32.38
C GLN A 105 20.26 -2.85 -32.72
N GLU A 106 20.40 -2.49 -34.00
CA GLU A 106 20.51 -1.08 -34.39
C GLU A 106 19.13 -0.41 -34.31
N ALA A 107 18.08 -1.07 -34.81
CA ALA A 107 16.71 -0.57 -34.66
C ALA A 107 16.33 -0.44 -33.17
N MET A 108 16.75 -1.38 -32.33
CA MET A 108 16.50 -1.31 -30.88
C MET A 108 17.24 -0.14 -30.21
N LYS A 109 18.52 0.08 -30.56
CA LYS A 109 19.29 1.22 -30.05
C LYS A 109 18.63 2.54 -30.42
N GLN A 110 18.12 2.66 -31.65
CA GLN A 110 17.40 3.85 -32.10
C GLN A 110 16.14 4.09 -31.27
N ILE A 111 15.29 3.07 -31.06
CA ILE A 111 14.09 3.18 -30.23
C ILE A 111 14.45 3.57 -28.79
N ARG A 112 15.46 2.94 -28.19
CA ARG A 112 15.89 3.26 -26.81
C ARG A 112 16.53 4.63 -26.66
N ALA A 113 17.09 5.19 -27.74
CA ALA A 113 17.59 6.56 -27.76
C ALA A 113 16.45 7.58 -27.81
N GLU A 114 15.39 7.29 -28.56
CA GLU A 114 14.18 8.14 -28.62
C GLU A 114 13.35 8.09 -27.33
N PHE A 115 13.30 6.93 -26.65
CA PHE A 115 12.57 6.72 -25.40
C PHE A 115 13.51 6.45 -24.21
N PRO A 116 14.21 7.46 -23.66
CA PRO A 116 15.20 7.30 -22.59
C PRO A 116 14.74 6.53 -21.34
N LEU A 117 13.47 6.57 -20.94
CA LEU A 117 13.01 5.82 -19.76
C LEU A 117 13.17 4.30 -19.95
N LEU A 118 13.22 3.79 -21.18
CA LEU A 118 13.54 2.37 -21.46
C LEU A 118 14.95 1.98 -20.99
N GLN A 119 15.84 2.95 -20.75
CA GLN A 119 17.18 2.70 -20.20
C GLN A 119 17.15 2.40 -18.69
N SER A 120 16.06 2.73 -17.99
CA SER A 120 15.86 2.36 -16.59
C SER A 120 15.63 0.86 -16.40
N VAL A 121 15.23 0.15 -17.45
CA VAL A 121 15.04 -1.30 -17.45
C VAL A 121 16.31 -1.96 -17.99
N LYS A 122 16.87 -2.87 -17.18
CA LYS A 122 18.02 -3.68 -17.60
C LYS A 122 17.60 -4.63 -18.74
N CYS A 123 18.29 -4.55 -19.88
CA CYS A 123 18.14 -5.47 -21.00
C CYS A 123 19.53 -5.89 -21.49
N ASP A 124 19.75 -7.18 -21.68
CA ASP A 124 21.05 -7.76 -22.05
C ASP A 124 21.04 -8.15 -23.54
N TYR A 125 20.49 -7.28 -24.39
CA TYR A 125 20.23 -7.56 -25.81
C TYR A 125 21.51 -7.68 -26.67
N GLU A 126 22.62 -7.13 -26.19
CA GLU A 126 23.92 -7.20 -26.86
C GLU A 126 24.42 -8.63 -27.04
N VAL A 127 24.10 -9.49 -26.07
CA VAL A 127 24.47 -10.92 -26.03
C VAL A 127 23.88 -11.69 -27.22
N TYR A 128 22.74 -11.25 -27.76
CA TYR A 128 22.04 -11.97 -28.84
C TYR A 128 22.49 -11.59 -30.26
N SER A 129 23.51 -10.71 -30.41
CA SER A 129 24.09 -10.35 -31.72
C SER A 129 24.58 -11.58 -32.50
N HIS A 130 25.19 -12.53 -31.80
CA HIS A 130 25.83 -13.71 -32.38
C HIS A 130 25.08 -15.00 -32.04
N GLU A 131 24.40 -15.06 -30.90
CA GLU A 131 23.61 -16.21 -30.45
C GLU A 131 22.13 -15.81 -30.33
N ASN A 132 21.36 -16.06 -31.39
CA ASN A 132 19.92 -15.83 -31.43
C ASN A 132 19.17 -17.04 -32.01
N PHE A 133 17.86 -17.08 -31.80
CA PHE A 133 17.03 -18.22 -32.20
C PHE A 133 17.08 -18.52 -33.71
N LEU A 134 17.07 -17.48 -34.55
CA LEU A 134 17.04 -17.60 -36.01
C LEU A 134 18.33 -18.20 -36.57
N THR A 135 19.49 -17.82 -36.02
CA THR A 135 20.81 -18.26 -36.50
C THR A 135 21.32 -19.54 -35.82
N ASN A 136 20.62 -20.04 -34.81
CA ASN A 136 20.96 -21.30 -34.18
C ASN A 136 20.78 -22.48 -35.16
N LEU A 137 21.86 -23.24 -35.36
CA LEU A 137 21.94 -24.35 -36.31
C LEU A 137 21.47 -25.70 -35.75
N ASP A 138 21.18 -25.79 -34.45
CA ASP A 138 20.69 -27.00 -33.82
C ASP A 138 19.35 -27.43 -34.46
N PRO A 139 19.13 -28.73 -34.71
CA PRO A 139 17.86 -29.19 -35.23
C PRO A 139 16.73 -28.99 -34.21
N LEU A 140 15.53 -28.66 -34.71
CA LEU A 140 14.34 -28.57 -33.87
C LEU A 140 13.87 -29.98 -33.45
N LYS A 141 13.38 -30.12 -32.21
CA LYS A 141 12.63 -31.30 -31.76
C LYS A 141 11.38 -31.51 -32.61
N PHE A 142 10.75 -30.41 -33.04
CA PHE A 142 9.61 -30.37 -33.94
C PHE A 142 10.08 -30.41 -35.40
N LYS A 143 10.44 -31.60 -35.89
CA LYS A 143 11.10 -31.79 -37.19
C LYS A 143 10.30 -31.31 -38.41
N ASN A 144 8.99 -31.15 -38.27
CA ASN A 144 8.10 -30.72 -39.36
C ASN A 144 7.85 -29.20 -39.37
N PHE A 145 8.44 -28.46 -38.44
CA PHE A 145 8.25 -27.00 -38.32
C PHE A 145 9.47 -26.26 -38.87
N ASP A 146 9.22 -25.10 -39.46
CA ASP A 146 10.27 -24.23 -40.00
C ASP A 146 10.71 -23.19 -38.96
N ARG A 147 12.01 -23.12 -38.69
CA ARG A 147 12.59 -22.20 -37.69
C ARG A 147 12.34 -20.73 -38.05
N ASN A 148 12.39 -20.38 -39.33
CA ASN A 148 12.20 -19.00 -39.80
C ASN A 148 10.74 -18.56 -39.61
N LEU A 149 9.79 -19.45 -39.94
CA LEU A 149 8.36 -19.26 -39.69
C LEU A 149 8.05 -19.17 -38.20
N LEU A 150 8.67 -20.01 -37.36
CA LEU A 150 8.53 -19.91 -35.90
C LEU A 150 9.02 -18.56 -35.37
N ALA A 151 10.15 -18.05 -35.88
CA ALA A 151 10.64 -16.72 -35.51
C ALA A 151 9.64 -15.62 -35.88
N LEU A 152 9.08 -15.66 -37.10
CA LEU A 152 8.01 -14.75 -37.53
C LEU A 152 6.79 -14.81 -36.61
N GLN A 153 6.25 -16.00 -36.38
CA GLN A 153 5.06 -16.19 -35.56
C GLN A 153 5.28 -15.73 -34.11
N MET A 154 6.47 -15.95 -33.54
CA MET A 154 6.85 -15.43 -32.22
C MET A 154 6.92 -13.90 -32.20
N MET A 155 7.52 -13.26 -33.22
CA MET A 155 7.59 -11.78 -33.30
C MET A 155 6.20 -11.14 -33.27
N ILE A 156 5.25 -11.69 -34.04
CA ILE A 156 3.86 -11.19 -34.08
C ILE A 156 3.21 -11.25 -32.69
N ARG A 157 3.42 -12.34 -31.94
CA ARG A 157 2.83 -12.57 -30.61
C ARG A 157 3.52 -11.75 -29.51
N VAL A 158 4.81 -11.46 -29.67
CA VAL A 158 5.53 -10.50 -28.82
C VAL A 158 4.95 -9.10 -29.00
N LEU A 159 4.70 -8.71 -30.25
CA LEU A 159 4.16 -7.41 -30.63
C LEU A 159 2.69 -7.24 -30.20
N ASP A 160 1.90 -8.30 -30.30
CA ASP A 160 0.52 -8.32 -29.85
C ASP A 160 0.11 -9.74 -29.39
N PRO A 161 -0.01 -9.97 -28.07
CA PRO A 161 -0.36 -11.29 -27.54
C PRO A 161 -1.73 -11.80 -27.98
N ARG A 162 -2.62 -10.98 -28.54
CA ARG A 162 -3.92 -11.44 -29.08
C ARG A 162 -3.76 -12.51 -30.17
N TYR A 163 -2.62 -12.56 -30.85
CA TYR A 163 -2.33 -13.60 -31.83
C TYR A 163 -1.95 -14.96 -31.22
N ILE A 164 -1.79 -15.07 -29.90
CA ILE A 164 -1.75 -16.36 -29.21
C ILE A 164 -3.17 -16.93 -29.20
N ASN A 165 -3.44 -17.88 -30.11
CA ASN A 165 -4.80 -18.34 -30.36
C ASN A 165 -4.88 -19.86 -30.35
N GLN A 166 -5.64 -20.40 -29.39
CA GLN A 166 -5.93 -21.83 -29.30
C GLN A 166 -6.76 -22.37 -30.48
N ARG A 167 -7.44 -21.51 -31.24
CA ARG A 167 -8.42 -21.88 -32.28
C ARG A 167 -9.44 -22.86 -31.68
N ASP A 168 -9.64 -24.02 -32.30
CA ASP A 168 -10.59 -25.04 -31.84
C ASP A 168 -10.00 -26.02 -30.80
N GLU A 169 -8.73 -25.86 -30.40
CA GLU A 169 -8.09 -26.73 -29.41
C GLU A 169 -8.65 -26.46 -28.00
N GLN A 170 -8.90 -27.54 -27.25
CA GLN A 170 -9.47 -27.51 -25.90
C GLN A 170 -8.37 -27.23 -24.85
N VAL A 171 -7.75 -26.05 -24.91
CA VAL A 171 -6.62 -25.66 -24.05
C VAL A 171 -6.79 -24.28 -23.42
N CYS A 172 -8.03 -23.84 -23.18
CA CYS A 172 -8.32 -22.47 -22.71
C CYS A 172 -7.62 -22.07 -21.41
N GLY A 173 -7.48 -22.99 -20.45
CA GLY A 173 -6.74 -22.72 -19.21
C GLY A 173 -5.25 -22.50 -19.44
N VAL A 174 -4.63 -23.33 -20.29
CA VAL A 174 -3.22 -23.16 -20.70
C VAL A 174 -3.04 -21.87 -21.50
N ASN A 175 -3.96 -21.59 -22.42
CA ASN A 175 -3.97 -20.38 -23.22
C ASN A 175 -3.99 -19.13 -22.32
N ALA A 176 -4.90 -19.07 -21.35
CA ALA A 176 -4.94 -17.99 -20.37
C ALA A 176 -3.61 -17.87 -19.59
N PHE A 177 -3.03 -18.98 -19.14
CA PHE A 177 -1.74 -18.94 -18.46
C PHE A 177 -0.62 -18.37 -19.36
N VAL A 178 -0.53 -18.80 -20.62
CA VAL A 178 0.48 -18.34 -21.59
C VAL A 178 0.29 -16.87 -21.97
N HIS A 179 -0.96 -16.42 -22.12
CA HIS A 179 -1.28 -15.00 -22.30
C HIS A 179 -0.75 -14.15 -21.14
N ASN A 180 -0.93 -14.61 -19.89
CA ASN A 180 -0.43 -13.88 -18.72
C ASN A 180 1.10 -13.74 -18.71
N ILE A 181 1.84 -14.72 -19.25
CA ILE A 181 3.29 -14.64 -19.45
C ILE A 181 3.62 -13.61 -20.53
N ALA A 182 3.02 -13.75 -21.71
CA ALA A 182 3.32 -12.92 -22.89
C ALA A 182 2.95 -11.43 -22.68
N LEU A 183 1.81 -11.15 -22.04
CA LEU A 183 1.35 -9.80 -21.74
C LEU A 183 2.25 -9.04 -20.78
N PHE A 184 3.14 -9.72 -20.05
CA PHE A 184 4.03 -9.09 -19.07
C PHE A 184 5.49 -9.16 -19.48
N ASN A 185 6.00 -10.37 -19.69
CA ASN A 185 7.39 -10.62 -20.04
C ASN A 185 7.45 -11.42 -21.35
N PRO A 186 7.27 -10.76 -22.50
CA PRO A 186 7.29 -11.40 -23.81
C PRO A 186 8.63 -12.08 -24.13
N LEU A 187 9.73 -11.64 -23.52
CA LEU A 187 11.02 -12.33 -23.60
C LEU A 187 10.95 -13.74 -22.98
N ASN A 188 10.32 -13.88 -21.81
CA ASN A 188 10.14 -15.20 -21.19
C ASN A 188 9.26 -16.09 -22.07
N TYR A 189 8.19 -15.54 -22.66
CA TYR A 189 7.35 -16.27 -23.61
C TYR A 189 8.19 -16.85 -24.76
N VAL A 190 8.99 -16.04 -25.47
CA VAL A 190 9.77 -16.54 -26.61
C VAL A 190 10.89 -17.49 -26.20
N LYS A 191 11.49 -17.32 -25.01
CA LYS A 191 12.49 -18.25 -24.49
C LYS A 191 11.88 -19.61 -24.20
N ILE A 192 10.72 -19.67 -23.54
CA ILE A 192 10.00 -20.92 -23.27
C ILE A 192 9.68 -21.64 -24.59
N VAL A 193 9.08 -20.92 -25.55
CA VAL A 193 8.77 -21.49 -26.87
C VAL A 193 10.03 -22.02 -27.56
N SER A 194 11.12 -21.24 -27.55
CA SER A 194 12.38 -21.60 -28.21
C SER A 194 13.04 -22.85 -27.60
N GLU A 195 12.99 -22.97 -26.27
CA GLU A 195 13.48 -24.15 -25.56
C GLU A 195 12.65 -25.40 -25.88
N LEU A 196 11.32 -25.27 -25.85
CA LEU A 196 10.43 -26.36 -26.23
C LEU A 196 10.64 -26.75 -27.70
N ALA A 197 10.75 -25.79 -28.60
CA ALA A 197 10.98 -26.03 -30.02
C ALA A 197 12.30 -26.78 -30.28
N SER A 198 13.37 -26.43 -29.55
CA SER A 198 14.72 -26.97 -29.77
C SER A 198 14.95 -28.29 -29.02
N LYS A 199 14.61 -28.32 -27.73
CA LYS A 199 14.94 -29.43 -26.81
C LYS A 199 13.75 -30.35 -26.53
N GLY A 200 12.53 -29.85 -26.70
CA GLY A 200 11.32 -30.50 -26.23
C GLY A 200 11.12 -30.46 -24.71
N VAL A 201 11.96 -29.71 -24.01
CA VAL A 201 11.91 -29.59 -22.55
C VAL A 201 12.23 -28.14 -22.17
N CYS A 202 11.48 -27.59 -21.22
CA CYS A 202 11.73 -26.28 -20.64
C CYS A 202 11.48 -26.34 -19.13
N ASP A 203 12.40 -25.80 -18.33
CA ASP A 203 12.21 -25.63 -16.90
C ASP A 203 11.83 -24.17 -16.60
N LEU A 204 10.60 -23.95 -16.15
CA LEU A 204 10.15 -22.59 -15.83
C LEU A 204 10.91 -21.96 -14.66
N LYS A 205 11.64 -22.74 -13.84
CA LYS A 205 12.48 -22.25 -12.74
C LYS A 205 13.51 -21.22 -13.20
N GLU A 206 14.07 -21.39 -14.39
CA GLU A 206 15.08 -20.49 -14.96
C GLU A 206 14.54 -19.07 -15.19
N PHE A 207 13.21 -18.92 -15.22
CA PHE A 207 12.50 -17.65 -15.42
C PHE A 207 11.88 -17.08 -14.14
N ALA A 208 11.78 -17.89 -13.08
CA ALA A 208 10.97 -17.63 -11.89
C ALA A 208 11.79 -17.41 -10.60
N GLY A 209 13.03 -17.91 -10.53
CA GLY A 209 13.93 -17.73 -9.38
C GLY A 209 13.43 -18.33 -8.05
N LYS A 210 12.34 -19.11 -8.05
CA LYS A 210 11.72 -19.72 -6.87
C LYS A 210 11.73 -21.24 -6.92
N GLU A 211 11.63 -21.87 -5.75
CA GLU A 211 11.44 -23.31 -5.61
C GLU A 211 10.03 -23.71 -6.08
N GLY A 212 9.98 -24.37 -7.25
CA GLY A 212 8.77 -24.86 -7.88
C GLY A 212 9.04 -25.14 -9.35
N VAL A 213 9.56 -26.34 -9.65
CA VAL A 213 9.95 -26.74 -11.01
C VAL A 213 8.69 -27.09 -11.80
N LEU A 214 8.15 -26.17 -12.61
CA LEU A 214 7.30 -26.59 -13.74
C LEU A 214 8.24 -26.97 -14.88
N ARG A 215 8.58 -28.25 -14.95
CA ARG A 215 9.28 -28.82 -16.08
C ARG A 215 8.25 -29.25 -17.11
N ILE A 216 8.22 -28.55 -18.23
CA ILE A 216 7.41 -28.91 -19.38
C ILE A 216 8.23 -29.88 -20.22
N GLU A 217 7.66 -31.04 -20.54
CA GLU A 217 8.27 -32.04 -21.41
C GLU A 217 7.24 -32.44 -22.48
N VAL A 218 7.54 -32.13 -23.74
CA VAL A 218 6.63 -32.46 -24.85
C VAL A 218 6.72 -33.93 -25.20
N THR A 219 5.54 -34.54 -25.31
CA THR A 219 5.42 -35.90 -25.85
C THR A 219 5.80 -35.95 -27.34
N ASP A 220 6.27 -37.10 -27.80
CA ASP A 220 6.59 -37.30 -29.23
C ASP A 220 5.38 -37.11 -30.14
N ALA A 221 4.15 -37.38 -29.65
CA ALA A 221 2.93 -37.12 -30.41
C ALA A 221 2.74 -35.62 -30.69
N VAL A 222 3.01 -34.75 -29.71
CA VAL A 222 2.96 -33.30 -29.88
C VAL A 222 4.10 -32.82 -30.80
N ALA A 223 5.31 -33.36 -30.62
CA ALA A 223 6.49 -32.98 -31.41
C ALA A 223 6.40 -33.37 -32.90
N ASN A 224 5.71 -34.47 -33.21
CA ASN A 224 5.59 -34.99 -34.59
C ASN A 224 4.38 -34.44 -35.36
N LYS A 225 3.65 -33.45 -34.84
CA LYS A 225 2.59 -32.77 -35.59
C LYS A 225 3.14 -32.22 -36.91
N LYS A 226 2.36 -32.29 -37.99
CA LYS A 226 2.67 -31.61 -39.26
C LYS A 226 2.24 -30.15 -39.16
N SER A 227 3.03 -29.24 -39.74
CA SER A 227 2.62 -27.84 -39.88
C SER A 227 1.24 -27.76 -40.54
N GLY A 228 0.35 -26.99 -39.93
CA GLY A 228 -1.06 -26.92 -40.31
C GLY A 228 -1.37 -25.81 -41.33
N GLN A 229 -2.57 -25.86 -41.92
CA GLN A 229 -3.08 -24.81 -42.83
C GLN A 229 -3.77 -23.67 -42.03
N GLU A 230 -4.29 -22.65 -42.73
CA GLU A 230 -4.82 -21.39 -42.17
C GLU A 230 -5.78 -21.54 -40.98
N ASP A 231 -6.67 -22.54 -41.00
CA ASP A 231 -7.70 -22.73 -39.97
C ASP A 231 -7.21 -23.48 -38.72
N THR A 232 -5.98 -24.00 -38.74
CA THR A 232 -5.43 -24.78 -37.64
C THR A 232 -4.61 -23.90 -36.68
N ILE A 233 -4.46 -24.36 -35.43
CA ILE A 233 -3.56 -23.73 -34.47
C ILE A 233 -2.15 -23.58 -35.07
N ARG A 234 -1.60 -22.36 -34.99
CA ARG A 234 -0.27 -22.02 -35.52
C ARG A 234 0.82 -22.83 -34.82
N ASP A 235 1.91 -23.09 -35.52
CA ASP A 235 3.00 -23.96 -35.04
C ASP A 235 3.57 -23.49 -33.69
N VAL A 236 3.78 -22.18 -33.53
CA VAL A 236 4.26 -21.59 -32.29
C VAL A 236 3.29 -21.79 -31.11
N ASP A 237 1.99 -21.66 -31.36
CA ASP A 237 0.95 -21.81 -30.34
C ASP A 237 0.79 -23.30 -30.00
N HIS A 238 0.93 -24.18 -30.98
CA HIS A 238 0.96 -25.62 -30.77
C HIS A 238 2.12 -26.04 -29.87
N ILE A 239 3.34 -25.53 -30.11
CA ILE A 239 4.52 -25.85 -29.29
C ILE A 239 4.23 -25.59 -27.81
N ILE A 240 3.72 -24.40 -27.47
CA ILE A 240 3.57 -24.01 -26.07
C ILE A 240 2.26 -24.49 -25.45
N LEU A 241 1.12 -24.35 -26.12
CA LEU A 241 -0.19 -24.69 -25.55
C LEU A 241 -0.35 -26.21 -25.41
N ASN A 242 -0.12 -26.94 -26.50
CA ASN A 242 -0.18 -28.40 -26.45
C ASN A 242 1.05 -28.99 -25.76
N GLY A 243 2.18 -28.28 -25.74
CA GLY A 243 3.35 -28.69 -24.97
C GLY A 243 3.09 -28.75 -23.47
N ILE A 244 2.63 -27.64 -22.89
CA ILE A 244 2.21 -27.58 -21.49
C ILE A 244 1.09 -28.59 -21.23
N ARG A 245 0.07 -28.67 -22.10
CA ARG A 245 -1.03 -29.60 -21.82
C ARG A 245 -0.58 -31.07 -21.82
N SER A 246 0.34 -31.43 -22.72
CA SER A 246 0.85 -32.80 -22.79
C SER A 246 1.73 -33.20 -21.60
N SER A 247 2.45 -32.25 -20.99
CA SER A 247 3.26 -32.54 -19.81
C SER A 247 2.43 -32.77 -18.55
N GLU A 248 1.25 -32.14 -18.45
CA GLU A 248 0.41 -32.18 -17.26
C GLU A 248 -0.56 -33.39 -17.25
N ASN A 249 -0.90 -33.91 -18.43
CA ASN A 249 -1.85 -35.02 -18.56
C ASN A 249 -1.16 -36.39 -18.54
N SER A 250 -0.88 -36.90 -17.35
CA SER A 250 -0.36 -38.27 -17.16
C SER A 250 -1.43 -39.38 -17.21
N ILE A 251 -2.72 -39.04 -17.08
CA ILE A 251 -3.82 -40.01 -16.91
C ILE A 251 -4.70 -40.17 -18.17
N VAL A 252 -5.00 -39.08 -18.90
CA VAL A 252 -5.75 -39.12 -20.17
C VAL A 252 -4.82 -38.59 -21.25
N ARG A 253 -4.39 -39.44 -22.18
CA ARG A 253 -3.50 -39.03 -23.29
C ARG A 253 -4.32 -38.32 -24.37
N TYR A 254 -3.75 -37.25 -24.96
CA TYR A 254 -4.35 -36.57 -26.10
C TYR A 254 -4.45 -37.54 -27.28
N SER A 255 -5.63 -37.62 -27.90
CA SER A 255 -5.80 -38.25 -29.21
C SER A 255 -6.77 -37.43 -30.03
N ALA A 256 -6.31 -36.90 -31.17
CA ALA A 256 -7.15 -36.23 -32.16
C ALA A 256 -8.27 -37.14 -32.69
N GLU A 257 -8.09 -38.46 -32.58
CA GLU A 257 -9.03 -39.51 -33.01
C GLU A 257 -9.89 -40.06 -31.85
N GLY A 258 -9.75 -39.51 -30.63
CA GLY A 258 -10.46 -39.97 -29.44
C GLY A 258 -11.95 -39.58 -29.39
N ALA A 259 -12.70 -40.21 -28.47
CA ALA A 259 -14.10 -39.91 -28.23
C ALA A 259 -14.31 -38.46 -27.74
N GLU A 260 -15.41 -37.82 -28.16
CA GLU A 260 -15.70 -36.39 -27.91
C GLU A 260 -15.72 -36.03 -26.41
N LEU A 261 -16.30 -36.90 -25.57
CA LEU A 261 -16.30 -36.72 -24.12
C LEU A 261 -14.87 -36.78 -23.53
N ALA A 262 -14.00 -37.65 -24.07
CA ALA A 262 -12.61 -37.75 -23.64
C ALA A 262 -11.80 -36.54 -24.09
N LYS A 263 -12.09 -35.96 -25.27
CA LYS A 263 -11.51 -34.70 -25.75
C LYS A 263 -11.94 -33.50 -24.88
N GLN A 264 -13.22 -33.44 -24.53
CA GLN A 264 -13.76 -32.41 -23.64
C GLN A 264 -13.16 -32.50 -22.23
N LEU A 265 -13.03 -33.71 -21.67
CA LEU A 265 -12.39 -33.93 -20.37
C LEU A 265 -10.87 -33.71 -20.42
N PHE A 266 -10.21 -34.01 -21.54
CA PHE A 266 -8.79 -33.74 -21.76
C PHE A 266 -8.47 -32.24 -21.73
N GLY A 267 -9.43 -31.35 -22.00
CA GLY A 267 -9.21 -29.90 -21.96
C GLY A 267 -9.50 -29.20 -20.63
N VAL A 268 -10.13 -29.91 -19.68
CA VAL A 268 -10.53 -29.30 -18.40
C VAL A 268 -9.29 -28.91 -17.60
N THR A 269 -9.15 -27.62 -17.36
CA THR A 269 -8.14 -27.06 -16.46
C THR A 269 -8.85 -26.53 -15.22
N THR A 270 -8.35 -26.89 -14.04
CA THR A 270 -8.88 -26.45 -12.75
C THR A 270 -8.17 -25.19 -12.26
N HIS A 271 -8.82 -24.44 -11.37
CA HIS A 271 -8.19 -23.32 -10.68
C HIS A 271 -6.92 -23.74 -9.93
N GLN A 272 -6.87 -24.96 -9.39
CA GLN A 272 -5.72 -25.46 -8.65
C GLN A 272 -4.51 -25.67 -9.56
N GLU A 273 -4.73 -26.14 -10.79
CA GLU A 273 -3.66 -26.24 -11.80
C GLU A 273 -3.13 -24.87 -12.19
N ILE A 274 -3.98 -23.90 -12.53
CA ILE A 274 -3.52 -22.53 -12.84
C ILE A 274 -2.77 -21.92 -11.66
N ASN A 275 -3.27 -22.05 -10.44
CA ASN A 275 -2.58 -21.57 -9.24
C ASN A 275 -1.19 -22.18 -9.10
N ARG A 276 -1.07 -23.50 -9.33
CA ARG A 276 0.20 -24.20 -9.27
C ARG A 276 1.15 -23.69 -10.35
N TRP A 277 0.69 -23.58 -11.61
CA TRP A 277 1.50 -23.08 -12.72
C TRP A 277 1.96 -21.65 -12.48
N MET A 278 1.08 -20.75 -12.02
CA MET A 278 1.46 -19.37 -11.68
C MET A 278 2.51 -19.34 -10.56
N LYS A 279 2.35 -20.13 -9.48
CA LYS A 279 3.35 -20.20 -8.41
C LYS A 279 4.70 -20.72 -8.93
N GLN A 280 4.68 -21.77 -9.74
CA GLN A 280 5.88 -22.37 -10.34
C GLN A 280 6.55 -21.44 -11.37
N ALA A 281 5.78 -20.61 -12.07
CA ALA A 281 6.28 -19.56 -12.95
C ALA A 281 6.74 -18.30 -12.21
N GLY A 282 6.74 -18.31 -10.87
CA GLY A 282 7.33 -17.26 -10.04
C GLY A 282 6.36 -16.18 -9.55
N TYR A 283 5.10 -16.21 -9.96
CA TYR A 283 4.10 -15.25 -9.50
C TYR A 283 4.01 -15.25 -7.96
N HIS A 284 3.86 -14.06 -7.40
CA HIS A 284 3.70 -13.82 -5.97
C HIS A 284 2.20 -13.74 -5.62
N GLN A 285 1.87 -13.99 -4.35
CA GLN A 285 0.52 -13.75 -3.82
C GLN A 285 -0.62 -14.40 -4.63
N VAL A 286 -0.35 -15.58 -5.19
CA VAL A 286 -1.29 -16.30 -6.05
C VAL A 286 -2.51 -16.75 -5.23
N GLN A 287 -3.71 -16.34 -5.66
CA GLN A 287 -4.97 -16.60 -4.96
C GLN A 287 -6.18 -16.69 -5.89
N ASN A 288 -7.25 -17.32 -5.40
CA ASN A 288 -8.55 -17.35 -6.08
C ASN A 288 -9.50 -16.32 -5.47
N ILE A 289 -10.25 -15.63 -6.33
CA ILE A 289 -11.25 -14.64 -5.93
C ILE A 289 -12.58 -14.99 -6.60
N PRO A 290 -13.59 -15.45 -5.84
CA PRO A 290 -14.92 -15.68 -6.38
C PRO A 290 -15.61 -14.36 -6.76
N ILE A 291 -15.84 -14.10 -8.05
CA ILE A 291 -16.32 -12.81 -8.56
C ILE A 291 -17.86 -12.78 -8.61
N HIS A 292 -18.51 -13.11 -7.49
CA HIS A 292 -19.98 -13.21 -7.37
C HIS A 292 -20.65 -11.99 -6.73
N ASN A 293 -19.87 -11.08 -6.15
CA ASN A 293 -20.35 -9.88 -5.46
C ASN A 293 -19.58 -8.63 -5.91
N ARG A 294 -20.12 -7.45 -5.57
CA ARG A 294 -19.60 -6.14 -5.99
C ARG A 294 -18.23 -5.87 -5.37
N GLU A 295 -18.03 -6.29 -4.12
CA GLU A 295 -16.80 -6.12 -3.37
C GLU A 295 -15.64 -6.93 -3.97
N ALA A 296 -15.91 -8.13 -4.50
CA ALA A 296 -14.94 -8.95 -5.19
C ALA A 296 -14.54 -8.38 -6.54
N ILE A 297 -15.46 -7.71 -7.25
CA ILE A 297 -15.12 -6.98 -8.49
C ILE A 297 -14.19 -5.81 -8.16
N LYS A 298 -14.50 -5.02 -7.13
CA LYS A 298 -13.61 -3.93 -6.66
C LYS A 298 -12.26 -4.45 -6.20
N GLN A 299 -12.23 -5.57 -5.48
CA GLN A 299 -10.99 -6.24 -5.10
C GLN A 299 -10.15 -6.59 -6.35
N LEU A 300 -10.77 -7.18 -7.37
CA LEU A 300 -10.09 -7.54 -8.60
C LEU A 300 -9.58 -6.32 -9.38
N GLN A 301 -10.37 -5.25 -9.45
CA GLN A 301 -9.97 -3.96 -10.02
C GLN A 301 -8.69 -3.43 -9.39
N LEU A 302 -8.64 -3.37 -8.05
CA LEU A 302 -7.47 -2.88 -7.31
C LEU A 302 -6.24 -3.77 -7.54
N LEU A 303 -6.41 -5.10 -7.55
CA LEU A 303 -5.32 -6.03 -7.84
C LEU A 303 -4.75 -5.85 -9.26
N ILE A 304 -5.61 -5.64 -10.27
CA ILE A 304 -5.15 -5.35 -11.64
C ILE A 304 -4.35 -4.04 -11.68
N GLN A 305 -4.80 -3.00 -10.96
CA GLN A 305 -4.08 -1.72 -10.84
C GLN A 305 -2.69 -1.89 -10.18
N ASP A 306 -2.59 -2.83 -9.24
CA ASP A 306 -1.33 -3.25 -8.61
C ASP A 306 -0.44 -4.15 -9.49
N GLY A 307 -0.86 -4.40 -10.73
CA GLY A 307 -0.12 -5.18 -11.72
C GLY A 307 -0.28 -6.70 -11.55
N TYR A 308 -1.34 -7.16 -10.90
CA TYR A 308 -1.70 -8.57 -10.92
C TYR A 308 -2.21 -8.99 -12.31
N ARG A 309 -1.90 -10.23 -12.68
CA ARG A 309 -2.45 -10.89 -13.85
C ARG A 309 -3.63 -11.77 -13.48
N VAL A 310 -4.63 -11.82 -14.35
CA VAL A 310 -5.93 -12.42 -14.06
C VAL A 310 -6.33 -13.40 -15.14
N GLY A 311 -6.31 -14.69 -14.81
CA GLY A 311 -7.07 -15.70 -15.54
C GLY A 311 -8.43 -15.86 -14.88
N PHE A 312 -9.52 -15.85 -15.65
CA PHE A 312 -10.87 -15.98 -15.13
C PHE A 312 -11.54 -17.24 -15.67
N ALA A 313 -11.99 -18.11 -14.76
CA ALA A 313 -12.86 -19.22 -15.12
C ALA A 313 -14.31 -18.73 -15.10
N GLY A 314 -14.84 -18.45 -16.28
CA GLY A 314 -16.22 -18.06 -16.48
C GLY A 314 -16.97 -19.10 -17.29
N THR A 315 -18.07 -18.66 -17.89
CA THR A 315 -18.74 -19.44 -18.93
C THR A 315 -18.36 -18.93 -20.32
N GLY A 316 -18.33 -19.83 -21.31
CA GLY A 316 -18.19 -19.49 -22.72
C GLY A 316 -19.31 -18.55 -23.17
N SER A 317 -20.53 -18.75 -22.69
CA SER A 317 -21.65 -17.84 -22.96
C SER A 317 -21.43 -16.41 -22.46
N LEU A 318 -20.85 -16.22 -21.27
CA LEU A 318 -20.50 -14.87 -20.81
C LEU A 318 -19.42 -14.25 -21.68
N ALA A 319 -18.40 -15.02 -22.06
CA ALA A 319 -17.36 -14.55 -22.97
C ALA A 319 -17.94 -14.11 -24.32
N SER A 320 -18.79 -14.93 -24.94
CA SER A 320 -19.48 -14.58 -26.19
C SER A 320 -20.33 -13.31 -26.05
N TYR A 321 -21.08 -13.17 -24.96
CA TYR A 321 -21.87 -11.96 -24.72
C TYR A 321 -21.02 -10.70 -24.55
N ILE A 322 -19.83 -10.82 -23.94
CA ILE A 322 -18.88 -9.70 -23.84
C ILE A 322 -18.30 -9.35 -25.22
N LEU A 323 -18.00 -10.35 -26.05
CA LEU A 323 -17.42 -10.14 -27.37
C LEU A 323 -18.44 -9.56 -28.37
N ASP A 324 -19.69 -10.00 -28.29
CA ASP A 324 -20.75 -9.70 -29.25
C ASP A 324 -22.06 -9.36 -28.51
N PRO A 325 -22.12 -8.21 -27.78
CA PRO A 325 -23.25 -7.86 -26.92
C PRO A 325 -24.56 -7.66 -27.70
N GLU A 326 -24.46 -7.36 -28.99
CA GLU A 326 -25.57 -7.19 -29.93
C GLU A 326 -26.40 -8.48 -30.10
N GLU A 327 -25.80 -9.66 -29.86
CA GLU A 327 -26.49 -10.95 -29.95
C GLU A 327 -27.44 -11.20 -28.75
N GLY A 328 -27.39 -10.34 -27.73
CA GLY A 328 -28.27 -10.37 -26.57
C GLY A 328 -27.80 -11.32 -25.46
N GLU A 329 -28.48 -11.26 -24.31
CA GLU A 329 -28.11 -12.05 -23.13
C GLU A 329 -28.20 -13.57 -23.42
N PRO A 330 -27.22 -14.38 -22.94
CA PRO A 330 -27.29 -15.83 -23.05
C PRO A 330 -28.56 -16.42 -22.44
N GLN A 331 -29.12 -17.42 -23.12
CA GLN A 331 -30.26 -18.17 -22.59
C GLN A 331 -29.90 -18.90 -21.28
N ARG A 332 -30.88 -19.07 -20.40
CA ARG A 332 -30.67 -19.65 -19.08
C ARG A 332 -30.32 -21.15 -19.19
N LYS A 333 -29.05 -21.48 -19.07
CA LYS A 333 -28.54 -22.87 -19.00
C LYS A 333 -28.82 -23.51 -17.64
N ASN A 334 -29.04 -24.84 -17.61
CA ASN A 334 -29.13 -25.61 -16.36
C ASN A 334 -27.72 -25.84 -15.73
N LEU A 335 -27.65 -26.41 -14.52
CA LEU A 335 -26.40 -26.50 -13.77
C LEU A 335 -25.32 -27.36 -14.47
N ILE A 336 -25.72 -28.45 -15.13
CA ILE A 336 -24.81 -29.31 -15.91
C ILE A 336 -24.30 -28.59 -17.15
N GLN A 337 -25.19 -27.91 -17.88
CA GLN A 337 -24.83 -27.11 -19.05
C GLN A 337 -23.89 -25.96 -18.67
N ARG A 338 -24.10 -25.31 -17.53
CA ARG A 338 -23.20 -24.24 -17.03
C ARG A 338 -21.81 -24.78 -16.65
N PHE A 339 -21.72 -26.01 -16.18
CA PHE A 339 -20.44 -26.65 -15.88
C PHE A 339 -19.69 -27.03 -17.16
N MET A 340 -20.40 -27.61 -18.15
CA MET A 340 -19.83 -27.95 -19.45
C MET A 340 -19.50 -26.73 -20.32
N ASP A 341 -20.11 -25.58 -20.02
CA ASP A 341 -19.83 -24.28 -20.64
C ASP A 341 -18.66 -23.54 -19.98
N GLY A 342 -17.90 -24.18 -19.08
CA GLY A 342 -16.75 -23.57 -18.42
C GLY A 342 -15.68 -23.15 -19.42
N HIS A 343 -15.20 -21.91 -19.33
CA HIS A 343 -14.18 -21.36 -20.22
C HIS A 343 -13.23 -20.44 -19.47
N PHE A 344 -11.93 -20.54 -19.77
CA PHE A 344 -10.92 -19.62 -19.24
C PHE A 344 -10.63 -18.50 -20.22
N PHE A 345 -10.65 -17.27 -19.71
CA PHE A 345 -10.28 -16.07 -20.47
C PHE A 345 -9.52 -15.08 -19.59
N ILE A 346 -8.86 -14.11 -20.21
CA ILE A 346 -8.12 -13.08 -19.49
C ILE A 346 -9.02 -11.89 -19.22
N ILE A 347 -8.95 -11.35 -18.00
CA ILE A 347 -9.51 -10.04 -17.69
C ILE A 347 -8.37 -9.03 -17.72
N ARG A 348 -8.44 -8.09 -18.66
CA ARG A 348 -7.46 -7.01 -18.85
C ARG A 348 -7.75 -5.84 -17.93
N ASN A 349 -9.03 -5.51 -17.76
CA ASN A 349 -9.51 -4.52 -16.81
C ASN A 349 -10.93 -4.91 -16.37
N ILE A 350 -11.30 -4.55 -15.14
CA ILE A 350 -12.65 -4.66 -14.63
C ILE A 350 -12.92 -3.52 -13.65
N GLU A 351 -14.12 -2.97 -13.70
CA GLU A 351 -14.59 -1.92 -12.80
C GLU A 351 -16.08 -2.11 -12.53
N TYR A 352 -16.49 -1.83 -11.30
CA TYR A 352 -17.89 -1.80 -10.92
C TYR A 352 -18.35 -0.35 -10.76
N ASP A 353 -19.26 0.09 -11.62
CA ASP A 353 -19.91 1.39 -11.52
C ASP A 353 -21.10 1.30 -10.56
N GLU A 354 -20.96 1.91 -9.38
CA GLU A 354 -22.01 1.93 -8.36
C GLU A 354 -23.24 2.74 -8.78
N GLN A 355 -23.08 3.76 -9.63
CA GLN A 355 -24.17 4.66 -10.01
C GLN A 355 -25.11 3.98 -10.99
N SER A 356 -24.55 3.21 -11.93
CA SER A 356 -25.31 2.51 -12.97
C SER A 356 -25.56 1.02 -12.67
N ASP A 357 -24.96 0.47 -11.61
CA ASP A 357 -24.96 -0.98 -11.28
C ASP A 357 -24.43 -1.85 -12.42
N MET A 358 -23.39 -1.36 -13.10
CA MET A 358 -22.77 -2.00 -14.27
C MET A 358 -21.37 -2.53 -13.96
N VAL A 359 -21.02 -3.63 -14.61
CA VAL A 359 -19.67 -4.19 -14.65
C VAL A 359 -19.04 -3.80 -15.98
N ASN A 360 -18.08 -2.89 -15.92
CA ASN A 360 -17.26 -2.50 -17.06
C ASN A 360 -16.08 -3.48 -17.12
N VAL A 361 -15.99 -4.28 -18.18
CA VAL A 361 -14.98 -5.33 -18.28
C VAL A 361 -14.33 -5.32 -19.65
N ARG A 362 -13.01 -5.52 -19.67
CA ARG A 362 -12.26 -5.81 -20.90
C ARG A 362 -11.68 -7.21 -20.80
N ILE A 363 -12.03 -8.08 -21.74
CA ILE A 363 -11.54 -9.47 -21.77
C ILE A 363 -10.70 -9.73 -23.01
N LEU A 364 -9.86 -10.76 -22.94
CA LEU A 364 -9.15 -11.35 -24.07
C LEU A 364 -9.39 -12.86 -24.11
N THR A 365 -9.95 -13.33 -25.22
CA THR A 365 -10.20 -14.75 -25.52
C THR A 365 -10.39 -14.98 -27.02
N TRP A 366 -10.11 -16.20 -27.50
CA TRP A 366 -10.27 -16.59 -28.90
C TRP A 366 -9.61 -15.63 -29.91
N GLY A 367 -8.51 -15.00 -29.49
CA GLY A 367 -7.78 -14.00 -30.27
C GLY A 367 -8.47 -12.64 -30.41
N ARG A 368 -9.54 -12.38 -29.66
CA ARG A 368 -10.27 -11.11 -29.63
C ARG A 368 -10.14 -10.45 -28.27
N GLU A 369 -9.84 -9.15 -28.26
CA GLU A 369 -9.94 -8.30 -27.06
C GLU A 369 -11.13 -7.37 -27.25
N GLN A 370 -12.05 -7.35 -26.28
CA GLN A 370 -13.26 -6.54 -26.35
C GLN A 370 -13.57 -5.93 -24.98
N PHE A 371 -14.12 -4.71 -25.01
CA PHE A 371 -14.70 -4.05 -23.86
C PHE A 371 -16.23 -4.12 -23.92
N ALA A 372 -16.86 -4.40 -22.78
CA ALA A 372 -18.31 -4.35 -22.63
C ALA A 372 -18.69 -3.76 -21.27
N SER A 373 -19.89 -3.18 -21.20
CA SER A 373 -20.55 -2.76 -19.96
C SER A 373 -21.78 -3.62 -19.76
N ILE A 374 -21.82 -4.40 -18.68
CA ILE A 374 -22.83 -5.44 -18.44
C ILE A 374 -23.55 -5.17 -17.12
N PRO A 375 -24.89 -5.21 -17.05
CA PRO A 375 -25.60 -5.09 -15.76
C PRO A 375 -25.15 -6.14 -14.76
N PHE A 376 -24.96 -5.77 -13.50
CA PHE A 376 -24.41 -6.67 -12.48
C PHE A 376 -25.23 -7.96 -12.30
N ASP A 377 -26.56 -7.87 -12.40
CA ASP A 377 -27.44 -9.05 -12.34
C ASP A 377 -27.22 -10.01 -13.52
N VAL A 378 -26.95 -9.48 -14.72
CA VAL A 378 -26.62 -10.26 -15.91
C VAL A 378 -25.26 -10.93 -15.75
N TRP A 379 -24.25 -10.19 -15.26
CA TRP A 379 -22.94 -10.75 -14.91
C TRP A 379 -23.11 -11.93 -13.95
N LYS A 380 -23.76 -11.70 -12.80
CA LYS A 380 -23.95 -12.70 -11.75
C LYS A 380 -24.71 -13.93 -12.23
N LYS A 381 -25.69 -13.76 -13.12
CA LYS A 381 -26.47 -14.86 -13.69
C LYS A 381 -25.65 -15.75 -14.63
N ASN A 382 -24.66 -15.19 -15.32
CA ASN A 382 -23.94 -15.83 -16.43
C ASN A 382 -22.48 -16.22 -16.11
N ILE A 383 -21.86 -15.75 -15.02
CA ILE A 383 -20.51 -16.20 -14.59
C ILE A 383 -20.41 -17.70 -14.25
N GLY A 384 -21.55 -18.37 -14.01
CA GLY A 384 -21.59 -19.80 -13.71
C GLY A 384 -21.13 -20.15 -12.28
N VAL A 385 -21.17 -21.44 -11.94
CA VAL A 385 -20.75 -21.96 -10.62
C VAL A 385 -19.23 -21.91 -10.45
N VAL A 386 -18.49 -21.85 -11.56
CA VAL A 386 -17.03 -21.80 -11.59
C VAL A 386 -16.48 -20.37 -11.56
N GLY A 387 -17.34 -19.35 -11.52
CA GLY A 387 -17.02 -17.91 -11.62
C GLY A 387 -15.96 -17.43 -10.63
N SER A 388 -14.68 -17.60 -10.96
CA SER A 388 -13.57 -17.30 -10.07
C SER A 388 -12.37 -16.81 -10.87
N ALA A 389 -11.78 -15.73 -10.39
CA ALA A 389 -10.52 -15.20 -10.90
C ALA A 389 -9.36 -15.90 -10.18
N VAL A 390 -8.41 -16.42 -10.95
CA VAL A 390 -7.08 -16.78 -10.48
C VAL A 390 -6.18 -15.58 -10.73
N VAL A 391 -5.65 -15.00 -9.65
CA VAL A 391 -4.79 -13.83 -9.71
C VAL A 391 -3.39 -14.17 -9.23
N GLY A 392 -2.39 -13.52 -9.82
CA GLY A 392 -1.01 -13.61 -9.35
C GLY A 392 -0.26 -12.33 -9.63
N GLN A 393 0.52 -11.88 -8.65
CA GLN A 393 1.36 -10.71 -8.76
C GLN A 393 2.64 -11.05 -9.52
N ASP A 394 2.97 -10.21 -10.48
CA ASP A 394 4.18 -10.38 -11.25
C ASP A 394 5.47 -10.19 -10.41
N PRO A 395 6.57 -10.95 -10.64
CA PRO A 395 7.85 -10.77 -9.95
C PRO A 395 8.45 -9.37 -10.05
N TYR A 396 8.35 -8.69 -11.19
CA TYR A 396 8.83 -7.33 -11.37
C TYR A 396 8.00 -6.34 -10.55
N MET A 397 6.68 -6.51 -10.51
CA MET A 397 5.83 -5.67 -9.66
C MET A 397 6.12 -5.86 -8.19
N ASN A 398 6.36 -7.11 -7.78
CA ASN A 398 6.86 -7.39 -6.45
C ASN A 398 8.20 -6.66 -6.18
N PHE A 399 9.16 -6.70 -7.10
CA PHE A 399 10.42 -5.94 -6.98
C PHE A 399 10.19 -4.43 -6.86
N MET A 400 9.34 -3.84 -7.71
CA MET A 400 9.03 -2.41 -7.71
C MET A 400 8.42 -1.96 -6.38
N PHE A 401 7.49 -2.74 -5.84
CA PHE A 401 6.92 -2.50 -4.51
C PHE A 401 7.98 -2.50 -3.41
N HIS A 402 8.88 -3.49 -3.40
CA HIS A 402 9.97 -3.53 -2.41
C HIS A 402 10.97 -2.38 -2.60
N SER A 403 11.24 -1.95 -3.85
CA SER A 403 12.09 -0.80 -4.11
C SER A 403 11.50 0.49 -3.53
N ARG A 404 10.18 0.71 -3.67
CA ARG A 404 9.49 1.87 -3.08
C ARG A 404 9.52 1.85 -1.56
N ALA A 405 9.37 0.67 -0.94
CA ALA A 405 9.43 0.55 0.52
C ALA A 405 10.80 0.93 1.09
N ARG A 406 11.90 0.58 0.40
CA ARG A 406 13.27 0.96 0.79
C ARG A 406 13.53 2.46 0.75
N GLU A 407 12.74 3.24 0.01
CA GLU A 407 12.86 4.71 0.03
C GLU A 407 12.37 5.35 1.34
N ILE A 408 11.65 4.58 2.19
CA ILE A 408 11.23 5.02 3.52
C ILE A 408 12.37 4.89 4.54
N ASP A 409 13.30 3.94 4.35
CA ASP A 409 14.42 3.67 5.27
C ASP A 409 15.40 4.85 5.42
N ASP A 410 15.38 5.83 4.50
CA ASP A 410 16.09 7.09 4.65
C ASP A 410 15.32 8.05 5.59
N LEU A 411 15.00 7.56 6.79
CA LEU A 411 14.22 8.19 7.87
C LEU A 411 14.73 9.58 8.28
N GLN A 412 15.92 9.98 7.84
CA GLN A 412 16.46 11.31 8.07
C GLN A 412 15.92 12.37 7.10
N ARG A 413 15.27 11.97 6.00
CA ARG A 413 14.87 12.90 4.91
C ARG A 413 13.38 12.93 4.61
N ASN A 414 12.67 11.80 4.69
CA ASN A 414 11.28 11.73 4.22
C ASN A 414 10.28 11.69 5.37
N THR A 415 9.50 12.76 5.51
CA THR A 415 8.37 12.88 6.44
C THR A 415 7.08 12.24 5.91
N TYR A 416 7.11 11.72 4.67
CA TYR A 416 5.96 11.22 3.95
C TYR A 416 6.27 9.98 3.11
N CYS A 417 5.25 9.21 2.75
CA CYS A 417 5.37 8.04 1.87
C CYS A 417 4.06 7.70 1.16
N SER A 418 4.12 6.79 0.17
CA SER A 418 2.92 6.21 -0.44
C SER A 418 2.32 5.12 0.46
N PRO A 419 1.01 4.81 0.32
CA PRO A 419 0.34 3.88 1.22
C PRO A 419 0.87 2.43 1.11
N GLU A 420 1.24 2.00 -0.10
CA GLU A 420 1.83 0.69 -0.39
C GLU A 420 3.19 0.57 0.31
N ALA A 421 4.01 1.61 0.15
CA ALA A 421 5.35 1.66 0.73
C ALA A 421 5.27 1.60 2.26
N TYR A 422 4.34 2.33 2.88
CA TYR A 422 4.10 2.27 4.32
C TYR A 422 3.72 0.86 4.78
N CYS A 423 2.75 0.23 4.12
CA CYS A 423 2.31 -1.12 4.51
C CYS A 423 3.45 -2.15 4.38
N LEU A 424 4.25 -2.08 3.32
CA LEU A 424 5.43 -2.92 3.14
C LEU A 424 6.49 -2.67 4.20
N TYR A 425 6.75 -1.41 4.54
CA TYR A 425 7.70 -1.03 5.57
C TYR A 425 7.29 -1.59 6.94
N VAL A 426 6.03 -1.38 7.32
CA VAL A 426 5.47 -1.94 8.56
C VAL A 426 5.57 -3.46 8.56
N LYS A 427 5.20 -4.12 7.45
CA LYS A 427 5.30 -5.58 7.32
C LYS A 427 6.73 -6.06 7.56
N ASN A 428 7.73 -5.45 6.91
CA ASN A 428 9.13 -5.86 7.04
C ASN A 428 9.68 -5.75 8.47
N ILE A 429 9.13 -4.86 9.31
CA ILE A 429 9.54 -4.71 10.71
C ILE A 429 8.92 -5.79 11.60
N ILE A 430 7.65 -6.11 11.38
CA ILE A 430 6.85 -6.90 12.35
C ILE A 430 6.53 -8.32 11.89
N GLU A 431 6.91 -8.70 10.66
CA GLU A 431 6.67 -10.06 10.14
C GLU A 431 7.19 -11.10 11.16
N ASP A 432 6.33 -12.07 11.47
CA ASP A 432 6.57 -13.13 12.46
C ASP A 432 6.82 -12.68 13.92
N THR A 433 6.56 -11.42 14.27
CA THR A 433 6.71 -10.90 15.64
C THR A 433 5.42 -11.01 16.47
N PRO A 434 5.44 -11.65 17.67
CA PRO A 434 4.24 -11.79 18.52
C PRO A 434 3.66 -10.46 19.02
N GLY A 435 2.33 -10.40 19.15
CA GLY A 435 1.58 -9.27 19.70
C GLY A 435 1.41 -8.09 18.73
N TYR A 436 1.39 -8.39 17.42
CA TYR A 436 1.01 -7.50 16.32
C TYR A 436 -0.16 -8.07 15.49
N GLU A 437 -0.95 -8.99 16.04
CA GLU A 437 -1.95 -9.80 15.32
C GLU A 437 -2.99 -8.94 14.59
N LYS A 438 -3.44 -7.85 15.24
CA LYS A 438 -4.39 -6.89 14.63
C LYS A 438 -3.78 -6.23 13.38
N ILE A 439 -2.53 -5.80 13.47
CA ILE A 439 -1.83 -5.14 12.36
C ILE A 439 -1.52 -6.15 11.25
N ASN A 440 -1.07 -7.36 11.59
CA ASN A 440 -0.86 -8.44 10.62
C ASN A 440 -2.16 -8.80 9.87
N LYS A 441 -3.32 -8.75 10.53
CA LYS A 441 -4.62 -8.93 9.87
C LYS A 441 -4.92 -7.79 8.88
N LEU A 442 -4.68 -6.53 9.27
CA LEU A 442 -4.87 -5.37 8.39
C LEU A 442 -3.92 -5.39 7.20
N LEU A 443 -2.65 -5.73 7.42
CA LEU A 443 -1.67 -5.94 6.35
C LEU A 443 -2.17 -7.00 5.37
N ASN A 444 -2.57 -8.17 5.86
CA ASN A 444 -3.11 -9.22 5.00
C ASN A 444 -4.34 -8.76 4.18
N GLN A 445 -5.18 -7.91 4.75
CA GLN A 445 -6.31 -7.33 4.02
C GLN A 445 -5.85 -6.34 2.94
N ALA A 446 -4.85 -5.50 3.25
CA ALA A 446 -4.24 -4.54 2.33
C ALA A 446 -3.63 -5.25 1.11
N PHE A 447 -2.72 -6.19 1.34
CA PHE A 447 -2.01 -6.94 0.28
C PHE A 447 -2.94 -7.71 -0.66
N LYS A 448 -4.11 -8.12 -0.15
CA LYS A 448 -5.10 -8.86 -0.93
C LYS A 448 -6.23 -7.99 -1.47
N HIS A 449 -6.27 -6.70 -1.13
CA HIS A 449 -7.43 -5.83 -1.33
C HIS A 449 -8.76 -6.47 -0.87
N SER A 450 -8.72 -7.20 0.25
CA SER A 450 -9.88 -7.97 0.73
C SER A 450 -11.08 -7.04 0.93
N ASN A 451 -12.23 -7.42 0.35
CA ASN A 451 -13.47 -6.62 0.38
C ASN A 451 -13.34 -5.23 -0.28
N GLY A 452 -12.42 -5.04 -1.24
CA GLY A 452 -12.24 -3.77 -1.94
C GLY A 452 -11.56 -2.67 -1.10
N ILE A 453 -10.85 -3.04 -0.04
CA ILE A 453 -10.08 -2.09 0.80
C ILE A 453 -8.87 -1.59 0.00
N THR A 454 -8.72 -0.27 -0.13
CA THR A 454 -7.57 0.36 -0.79
C THR A 454 -6.34 0.39 0.11
N TRP A 455 -5.16 0.54 -0.50
CA TRP A 455 -3.92 0.72 0.26
C TRP A 455 -3.99 1.92 1.20
N TYR A 456 -4.53 3.05 0.73
CA TYR A 456 -4.66 4.26 1.55
C TYR A 456 -5.48 4.01 2.82
N LYS A 457 -6.67 3.41 2.68
CA LYS A 457 -7.52 3.11 3.84
C LYS A 457 -6.82 2.16 4.81
N ALA A 458 -6.23 1.07 4.31
CA ALA A 458 -5.54 0.11 5.15
C ALA A 458 -4.33 0.73 5.87
N ALA A 459 -3.54 1.55 5.16
CA ALA A 459 -2.36 2.20 5.72
C ALA A 459 -2.73 3.14 6.88
N LYS A 460 -3.82 3.91 6.75
CA LYS A 460 -4.35 4.74 7.84
C LYS A 460 -4.86 3.91 9.03
N GLU A 461 -5.58 2.83 8.78
CA GLU A 461 -6.03 1.93 9.86
C GLU A 461 -4.86 1.25 10.59
N ILE A 462 -3.80 0.89 9.85
CA ILE A 462 -2.56 0.34 10.40
C ILE A 462 -1.85 1.40 11.26
N GLN A 463 -1.75 2.62 10.76
CA GLN A 463 -1.14 3.76 11.44
C GLN A 463 -1.82 4.03 12.80
N ASP A 464 -3.14 4.16 12.80
CA ASP A 464 -3.94 4.34 14.02
C ASP A 464 -3.82 3.12 14.97
N ALA A 465 -3.68 1.91 14.42
CA ALA A 465 -3.49 0.70 15.23
C ALA A 465 -2.11 0.66 15.92
N ILE A 466 -1.06 1.21 15.30
CA ILE A 466 0.28 1.31 15.88
C ILE A 466 0.28 2.27 17.07
N GLU A 467 -0.45 3.38 17.01
CA GLU A 467 -0.59 4.31 18.16
C GLU A 467 -1.29 3.67 19.37
N GLY A 468 -2.11 2.65 19.14
CA GLY A 468 -2.74 1.88 20.20
C GLY A 468 -1.83 0.84 20.86
N LEU A 469 -0.60 0.64 20.37
CA LEU A 469 0.34 -0.35 20.92
C LEU A 469 1.04 0.16 22.20
N PRO A 470 1.54 -0.75 23.05
CA PRO A 470 2.51 -0.39 24.09
C PRO A 470 3.71 0.37 23.52
N LYS A 471 4.24 1.33 24.27
CA LYS A 471 5.26 2.29 23.80
C LYS A 471 6.50 1.59 23.24
N GLU A 472 6.94 0.50 23.85
CA GLU A 472 8.11 -0.28 23.40
C GLU A 472 7.91 -0.81 21.99
N LYS A 473 6.69 -1.25 21.67
CA LYS A 473 6.31 -1.80 20.37
C LYS A 473 6.01 -0.70 19.33
N ALA A 474 5.39 0.39 19.77
CA ALA A 474 5.11 1.55 18.94
C ALA A 474 6.41 2.28 18.52
N LEU A 475 7.48 2.20 19.31
CA LEU A 475 8.78 2.78 18.93
C LEU A 475 9.50 2.01 17.83
N MET A 476 9.18 0.72 17.63
CA MET A 476 9.78 -0.11 16.59
C MET A 476 9.21 0.20 15.21
N VAL A 477 7.99 0.73 15.13
CA VAL A 477 7.25 0.93 13.88
C VAL A 477 6.83 2.39 13.79
N PRO A 478 7.05 3.10 12.67
CA PRO A 478 6.72 4.52 12.60
C PRO A 478 5.21 4.72 12.73
N SER A 479 4.76 5.36 13.80
CA SER A 479 3.37 5.82 13.90
C SER A 479 3.17 7.13 13.15
N LYS A 480 4.10 8.07 13.18
CA LYS A 480 3.89 9.46 12.71
C LYS A 480 4.59 9.78 11.38
N ILE A 481 4.05 9.25 10.29
CA ILE A 481 4.46 9.57 8.91
C ILE A 481 3.28 10.08 8.09
N SER A 482 3.52 11.05 7.22
CA SER A 482 2.49 11.59 6.32
C SER A 482 2.21 10.60 5.19
N ILE A 483 1.11 9.85 5.25
CA ILE A 483 0.74 8.93 4.17
C ILE A 483 -0.03 9.71 3.11
N ILE A 484 0.53 9.83 1.90
CA ILE A 484 -0.06 10.57 0.78
C ILE A 484 -0.60 9.56 -0.25
N PRO A 485 -1.88 9.64 -0.66
CA PRO A 485 -2.50 8.65 -1.56
C PRO A 485 -1.75 8.40 -2.88
N ARG A 486 -1.11 9.44 -3.43
CA ARG A 486 -0.30 9.35 -4.65
C ARG A 486 0.98 10.15 -4.48
N VAL A 487 2.11 9.45 -4.50
CA VAL A 487 3.45 10.07 -4.54
C VAL A 487 4.00 9.85 -5.93
N THR A 488 3.74 10.81 -6.82
CA THR A 488 4.36 10.78 -8.15
C THR A 488 5.79 11.34 -8.09
N PRO A 489 6.63 11.00 -9.06
CA PRO A 489 7.93 11.60 -9.30
C PRO A 489 7.94 13.12 -9.30
N GLU A 490 6.93 13.71 -9.93
CA GLU A 490 6.76 15.15 -10.08
C GLU A 490 6.47 15.74 -8.70
N ILE A 491 5.59 15.10 -7.92
CA ILE A 491 5.32 15.49 -6.53
C ILE A 491 6.59 15.42 -5.68
N LYS A 492 7.39 14.34 -5.81
CA LYS A 492 8.64 14.17 -5.06
C LYS A 492 9.68 15.23 -5.45
N MET A 493 9.90 15.44 -6.74
CA MET A 493 10.81 16.47 -7.25
C MET A 493 10.38 17.87 -6.83
N GLU A 494 9.07 18.12 -6.78
CA GLU A 494 8.52 19.40 -6.34
C GLU A 494 8.70 19.60 -4.83
N PHE A 495 8.51 18.57 -4.00
CA PHE A 495 8.87 18.64 -2.58
C PHE A 495 10.36 18.90 -2.36
N ASP A 496 11.24 18.25 -3.12
CA ASP A 496 12.69 18.50 -3.08
C ASP A 496 13.00 19.95 -3.46
N ARG A 497 12.37 20.47 -4.52
CA ARG A 497 12.49 21.87 -4.94
C ARG A 497 12.03 22.83 -3.84
N ILE A 498 10.88 22.55 -3.23
CA ILE A 498 10.29 23.36 -2.14
C ILE A 498 11.20 23.38 -0.92
N HIS A 499 11.84 22.26 -0.58
CA HIS A 499 12.77 22.17 0.54
C HIS A 499 13.88 23.23 0.44
N HIS A 500 14.40 23.45 -0.77
CA HIS A 500 15.46 24.42 -1.07
C HIS A 500 15.00 25.88 -1.16
N LEU A 501 13.69 26.17 -1.11
CA LEU A 501 13.21 27.56 -1.08
C LEU A 501 13.49 28.21 0.28
N HIS A 502 14.04 29.43 0.29
CA HIS A 502 14.34 30.15 1.54
C HIS A 502 13.28 31.19 1.92
N SER A 503 12.49 31.66 0.95
CA SER A 503 11.43 32.65 1.16
C SER A 503 10.12 31.99 1.61
N ARG A 504 9.57 32.43 2.74
CA ARG A 504 8.30 31.92 3.27
C ARG A 504 7.13 32.11 2.29
N PRO A 505 6.91 33.29 1.67
CA PRO A 505 5.88 33.46 0.64
C PRO A 505 6.04 32.50 -0.54
N GLN A 506 7.26 32.31 -1.05
CA GLN A 506 7.53 31.40 -2.17
C GLN A 506 7.23 29.94 -1.80
N LYS A 507 7.57 29.53 -0.57
CA LYS A 507 7.23 28.20 -0.03
C LYS A 507 5.73 27.99 0.06
N ILE A 508 4.99 28.97 0.57
CA ILE A 508 3.53 28.91 0.66
C ILE A 508 2.92 28.73 -0.73
N THR A 509 3.27 29.59 -1.70
CA THR A 509 2.71 29.51 -3.06
C THR A 509 3.03 28.18 -3.74
N ALA A 510 4.25 27.66 -3.57
CA ALA A 510 4.63 26.37 -4.14
C ALA A 510 3.84 25.20 -3.51
N LEU A 511 3.66 25.20 -2.19
CA LEU A 511 2.87 24.18 -1.49
C LEU A 511 1.37 24.27 -1.84
N GLU A 512 0.82 25.48 -2.00
CA GLU A 512 -0.57 25.67 -2.45
C GLU A 512 -0.78 25.12 -3.87
N HIS A 513 0.22 25.25 -4.73
CA HIS A 513 0.17 24.73 -6.10
C HIS A 513 0.13 23.19 -6.16
N LEU A 514 0.74 22.51 -5.18
CA LEU A 514 0.68 21.04 -5.06
C LEU A 514 -0.71 20.50 -4.68
N GLY A 515 -1.64 21.36 -4.28
CA GLY A 515 -2.97 20.96 -3.82
C GLY A 515 -2.96 20.58 -2.34
N THR A 516 -3.79 21.26 -1.56
CA THR A 516 -3.90 21.06 -0.12
C THR A 516 -4.92 20.00 0.28
N GLN A 517 -5.94 19.78 -0.56
CA GLN A 517 -6.97 18.77 -0.34
C GLN A 517 -6.37 17.38 -0.54
N ASP A 518 -6.57 16.51 0.47
CA ASP A 518 -6.09 15.12 0.50
C ASP A 518 -4.57 14.90 0.51
N ASN A 519 -3.78 15.96 0.72
CA ASN A 519 -2.33 15.88 0.87
C ASN A 519 -1.88 16.32 2.26
N ILE A 520 -1.86 15.37 3.19
CA ILE A 520 -1.52 15.62 4.60
C ILE A 520 -0.11 16.22 4.78
N GLU A 521 0.84 15.91 3.90
CA GLU A 521 2.19 16.46 3.97
C GLU A 521 2.22 17.95 3.58
N VAL A 522 1.49 18.33 2.53
CA VAL A 522 1.32 19.73 2.16
C VAL A 522 0.69 20.50 3.31
N GLN A 523 -0.36 19.96 3.93
CA GLN A 523 -1.02 20.58 5.08
C GLN A 523 -0.09 20.70 6.28
N ARG A 524 0.65 19.64 6.61
CA ARG A 524 1.68 19.61 7.66
C ARG A 524 2.71 20.72 7.48
N GLN A 525 3.15 20.97 6.26
CA GLN A 525 4.12 22.03 5.97
C GLN A 525 3.50 23.43 5.90
N LEU A 526 2.29 23.58 5.35
CA LEU A 526 1.58 24.86 5.26
C LEU A 526 1.11 25.38 6.62
N MET A 527 0.65 24.49 7.50
CA MET A 527 0.11 24.84 8.81
C MET A 527 1.04 25.78 9.61
N PRO A 528 2.32 25.45 9.84
CA PRO A 528 3.23 26.36 10.53
C PRO A 528 3.55 27.63 9.74
N LEU A 529 3.60 27.56 8.40
CA LEU A 529 3.89 28.73 7.57
C LEU A 529 2.74 29.75 7.58
N TYR A 530 1.49 29.29 7.58
CA TYR A 530 0.31 30.13 7.73
C TYR A 530 0.24 30.76 9.12
N ALA A 531 0.45 29.97 10.19
CA ALA A 531 0.47 30.47 11.56
C ALA A 531 1.54 31.56 11.74
N GLN A 532 2.78 31.32 11.28
CA GLN A 532 3.87 32.30 11.33
C GLN A 532 3.61 33.58 10.51
N SER A 533 2.77 33.48 9.47
CA SER A 533 2.40 34.62 8.62
C SER A 533 1.13 35.34 9.08
N GLY A 534 0.50 34.87 10.17
CA GLY A 534 -0.79 35.40 10.63
C GLY A 534 -1.95 35.14 9.67
N GLN A 535 -1.83 34.17 8.75
CA GLN A 535 -2.89 33.81 7.80
C GLN A 535 -3.93 32.88 8.46
N TRP A 536 -4.60 33.37 9.50
CA TRP A 536 -5.47 32.56 10.38
C TRP A 536 -6.70 31.98 9.67
N GLU A 537 -7.26 32.66 8.66
CA GLU A 537 -8.36 32.09 7.88
C GLU A 537 -7.94 30.83 7.12
N LYS A 538 -6.69 30.78 6.63
CA LYS A 538 -6.17 29.58 5.98
C LYS A 538 -5.91 28.46 6.97
N VAL A 539 -5.46 28.79 8.19
CA VAL A 539 -5.35 27.82 9.30
C VAL A 539 -6.72 27.21 9.61
N ARG A 540 -7.76 28.04 9.76
CA ARG A 540 -9.13 27.55 9.99
C ARG A 540 -9.65 26.71 8.83
N GLY A 541 -9.35 27.10 7.60
CA GLY A 541 -9.68 26.32 6.41
C GLY A 541 -9.08 24.91 6.45
N LEU A 542 -7.83 24.76 6.89
CA LEU A 542 -7.20 23.44 7.06
C LEU A 542 -7.81 22.63 8.21
N LEU A 543 -8.31 23.29 9.26
CA LEU A 543 -8.92 22.63 10.42
C LEU A 543 -10.39 22.26 10.23
N ALA A 544 -11.09 22.85 9.25
CA ALA A 544 -12.53 22.69 9.08
C ALA A 544 -12.97 21.22 8.90
N ASP A 545 -12.15 20.40 8.23
CA ASP A 545 -12.43 18.99 7.95
C ASP A 545 -11.56 18.01 8.77
N VAL A 546 -10.83 18.50 9.78
CA VAL A 546 -9.82 17.71 10.52
C VAL A 546 -10.43 16.47 11.19
N GLU A 547 -11.71 16.52 11.60
CA GLU A 547 -12.41 15.39 12.22
C GLU A 547 -12.69 14.22 11.26
N ARG A 548 -12.58 14.42 9.95
CA ARG A 548 -12.69 13.33 8.96
C ARG A 548 -11.39 12.56 8.80
N TYR A 549 -10.28 13.06 9.34
CA TYR A 549 -8.97 12.45 9.20
C TYR A 549 -8.76 11.29 10.18
N SER A 550 -7.78 10.44 9.86
CA SER A 550 -7.32 9.41 10.80
C SER A 550 -6.88 10.03 12.12
N ARG A 551 -6.84 9.25 13.20
CA ARG A 551 -6.38 9.77 14.49
C ARG A 551 -4.97 10.33 14.37
N THR A 552 -4.07 9.61 13.72
CA THR A 552 -2.69 10.06 13.56
C THR A 552 -2.55 11.32 12.71
N ASP A 553 -3.30 11.45 11.62
CA ASP A 553 -3.26 12.67 10.81
C ASP A 553 -3.71 13.90 11.59
N ARG A 554 -4.73 13.75 12.45
CA ARG A 554 -5.17 14.82 13.36
C ARG A 554 -4.02 15.23 14.30
N GLU A 555 -3.35 14.25 14.90
CA GLU A 555 -2.19 14.52 15.77
C GLU A 555 -1.07 15.25 15.00
N ILE A 556 -0.73 14.83 13.78
CA ILE A 556 0.28 15.50 12.92
C ILE A 556 -0.08 16.96 12.65
N ILE A 557 -1.35 17.23 12.32
CA ILE A 557 -1.82 18.59 12.02
C ILE A 557 -1.77 19.47 13.26
N TYR A 558 -2.20 18.96 14.41
CA TYR A 558 -2.18 19.69 15.66
C TYR A 558 -0.75 19.98 16.16
N GLU A 559 0.16 19.00 16.09
CA GLU A 559 1.58 19.22 16.41
C GLU A 559 2.22 20.28 15.50
N SER A 560 1.85 20.28 14.21
CA SER A 560 2.34 21.26 13.23
C SER A 560 1.82 22.67 13.51
N LEU A 561 0.57 22.78 13.96
CA LEU A 561 -0.03 24.04 14.40
C LEU A 561 0.66 24.56 15.67
N GLU A 562 0.87 23.71 16.67
CA GLU A 562 1.59 24.07 17.91
C GLU A 562 3.00 24.58 17.59
N LEU A 563 3.75 23.86 16.74
CA LEU A 563 5.07 24.28 16.29
C LEU A 563 5.03 25.64 15.58
N GLY A 564 4.06 25.82 14.67
CA GLY A 564 3.82 27.08 13.98
C GLY A 564 3.64 28.26 14.93
N CYS A 565 2.73 28.10 15.89
CA CYS A 565 2.41 29.09 16.91
C CYS A 565 3.58 29.37 17.86
N CYS A 566 4.37 28.35 18.22
CA CYS A 566 5.58 28.52 19.02
C CYS A 566 6.67 29.34 18.32
N LEU A 567 6.68 29.34 16.98
CA LEU A 567 7.66 30.01 16.13
C LEU A 567 7.16 31.35 15.56
N VAL A 568 6.01 31.83 16.00
CA VAL A 568 5.51 33.16 15.64
C VAL A 568 6.49 34.23 16.18
N LEU A 569 6.91 35.13 15.31
CA LEU A 569 7.80 36.26 15.62
C LEU A 569 7.12 37.58 15.27
N GLY A 570 7.44 38.65 15.99
CA GLY A 570 6.92 40.00 15.71
C GLY A 570 5.49 40.24 16.22
N ASP A 571 4.70 41.02 15.47
CA ASP A 571 3.37 41.53 15.88
C ASP A 571 2.20 40.58 15.58
N VAL A 572 2.46 39.38 15.08
CA VAL A 572 1.42 38.40 14.76
C VAL A 572 0.80 37.87 16.06
N LYS A 573 -0.46 38.22 16.31
CA LYS A 573 -1.23 37.74 17.46
C LYS A 573 -1.94 36.43 17.15
N ILE A 574 -1.80 35.45 18.04
CA ILE A 574 -2.52 34.18 17.97
C ILE A 574 -3.98 34.42 18.38
N PRO A 575 -4.98 34.10 17.54
CA PRO A 575 -6.39 34.22 17.87
C PRO A 575 -6.78 33.34 19.04
N LYS A 576 -7.79 33.77 19.81
CA LYS A 576 -8.23 33.07 21.03
C LYS A 576 -8.70 31.64 20.75
N ASP A 577 -9.47 31.46 19.68
CA ASP A 577 -9.95 30.15 19.21
C ASP A 577 -8.79 29.19 18.87
N ILE A 578 -7.75 29.68 18.21
CA ILE A 578 -6.54 28.90 17.91
C ILE A 578 -5.72 28.63 19.17
N ALA A 579 -5.60 29.61 20.07
CA ALA A 579 -4.94 29.44 21.35
C ALA A 579 -5.64 28.39 22.21
N GLU A 580 -6.97 28.41 22.27
CA GLU A 580 -7.80 27.41 22.98
C GLU A 580 -7.61 26.00 22.39
N LEU A 581 -7.48 25.87 21.05
CA LEU A 581 -7.19 24.59 20.39
C LEU A 581 -5.80 24.03 20.73
N ILE A 582 -4.78 24.89 20.81
CA ILE A 582 -3.42 24.50 21.18
C ILE A 582 -3.34 24.21 22.68
N GLU A 583 -4.00 25.01 23.52
CA GLU A 583 -4.12 24.76 24.95
C GLU A 583 -4.90 23.46 25.23
N GLY A 584 -5.87 23.10 24.38
CA GLY A 584 -6.57 21.81 24.39
C GLY A 584 -5.67 20.61 24.07
N ASN A 585 -4.71 20.76 23.13
CA ASN A 585 -3.68 19.75 22.83
C ASN A 585 -2.53 19.71 23.84
N ALA A 586 -2.46 20.67 24.77
CA ALA A 586 -1.53 20.68 25.90
C ALA A 586 -2.08 19.96 27.16
N GLN A 587 -3.09 19.11 27.02
CA GLN A 587 -3.62 18.28 28.10
C GLN A 587 -2.65 17.16 28.46
N PHE A 588 -2.19 17.13 29.71
CA PHE A 588 -1.43 16.03 30.26
C PHE A 588 -2.33 15.21 31.20
N ASN A 589 -2.39 13.90 30.98
CA ASN A 589 -3.24 12.98 31.75
C ASN A 589 -2.63 12.61 33.13
N PHE A 590 -2.20 13.59 33.92
CA PHE A 590 -1.81 13.35 35.31
C PHE A 590 -2.56 14.27 36.28
N LYS A 591 -2.95 13.69 37.41
CA LYS A 591 -3.72 14.37 38.46
C LYS A 591 -2.75 15.04 39.44
N ALA A 592 -3.24 15.98 40.25
CA ALA A 592 -2.44 16.60 41.31
C ALA A 592 -1.77 15.58 42.26
N LYS A 593 -2.36 14.39 42.45
CA LYS A 593 -1.76 13.29 43.22
C LYS A 593 -0.44 12.78 42.63
N ASP A 594 -0.28 12.85 41.31
CA ASP A 594 0.88 12.35 40.57
C ASP A 594 2.06 13.30 40.68
N LEU A 595 1.81 14.62 40.55
CA LEU A 595 2.79 15.65 40.86
C LEU A 595 3.29 15.52 42.31
N ILE A 596 2.37 15.39 43.27
CA ILE A 596 2.72 15.22 44.68
C ILE A 596 3.54 13.94 44.91
N ARG A 597 3.22 12.84 44.21
CA ARG A 597 4.01 11.61 44.26
C ARG A 597 5.45 11.85 43.83
N VAL A 598 5.65 12.44 42.65
CA VAL A 598 6.99 12.69 42.11
C VAL A 598 7.79 13.67 42.97
N LEU A 599 7.16 14.72 43.47
CA LEU A 599 7.85 15.68 44.35
C LEU A 599 8.27 15.04 45.68
N SER A 600 7.44 14.18 46.28
CA SER A 600 7.80 13.41 47.47
C SER A 600 8.98 12.46 47.19
N GLU A 601 9.00 11.79 46.05
CA GLU A 601 10.12 10.91 45.65
C GLU A 601 11.42 11.69 45.43
N LEU A 602 11.35 12.84 44.75
CA LEU A 602 12.54 13.66 44.45
C LEU A 602 13.15 14.31 45.69
N THR A 603 12.33 14.65 46.69
CA THR A 603 12.76 15.35 47.91
C THR A 603 12.97 14.41 49.09
N GLY A 604 12.42 13.19 49.06
CA GLY A 604 12.38 12.29 50.21
C GLY A 604 11.36 12.69 51.28
N ILE A 605 10.50 13.69 51.03
CA ILE A 605 9.51 14.18 52.00
C ILE A 605 8.22 13.34 51.91
N PRO A 606 7.72 12.77 53.02
CA PRO A 606 6.54 11.91 53.02
C PRO A 606 5.26 12.65 52.61
N LYS A 607 4.32 11.90 52.01
CA LYS A 607 3.01 12.43 51.61
C LYS A 607 2.17 12.73 52.86
N GLY A 608 1.44 13.85 52.86
CA GLY A 608 0.50 14.21 53.94
C GLY A 608 1.04 15.20 54.97
N GLY A 609 2.25 15.76 54.76
CA GLY A 609 2.81 16.85 55.57
C GLY A 609 2.53 18.25 55.03
N THR A 610 2.97 19.26 55.79
CA THR A 610 3.01 20.70 55.46
C THR A 610 3.45 20.98 54.02
N PHE A 611 4.54 20.34 53.57
CA PHE A 611 5.02 20.43 52.19
C PHE A 611 3.95 20.08 51.15
N THR A 612 3.29 18.92 51.30
CA THR A 612 2.30 18.46 50.33
C THR A 612 1.01 19.28 50.36
N TYR A 613 0.61 19.79 51.53
CA TYR A 613 -0.52 20.71 51.65
C TYR A 613 -0.21 22.09 51.06
N GLY A 614 1.00 22.61 51.27
CA GLY A 614 1.48 23.86 50.68
C GLY A 614 1.49 23.81 49.16
N ILE A 615 2.07 22.74 48.58
CA ILE A 615 2.06 22.55 47.11
C ILE A 615 0.63 22.44 46.57
N ARG A 616 -0.26 21.70 47.23
CA ARG A 616 -1.67 21.62 46.81
C ARG A 616 -2.37 22.97 46.86
N SER A 617 -2.12 23.78 47.90
CA SER A 617 -2.71 25.11 48.05
C SER A 617 -2.25 26.06 46.95
N ARG A 618 -0.95 26.07 46.65
CA ARG A 618 -0.38 26.92 45.58
C ARG A 618 -0.79 26.45 44.19
N LEU A 619 -0.89 25.15 43.99
CA LEU A 619 -1.43 24.61 42.74
C LEU A 619 -2.92 24.96 42.58
N LEU A 620 -3.71 24.94 43.66
CA LEU A 620 -5.10 25.35 43.64
C LEU A 620 -5.26 26.84 43.29
N GLU A 621 -4.38 27.70 43.80
CA GLU A 621 -4.34 29.12 43.44
C GLU A 621 -4.04 29.33 41.95
N VAL A 622 -3.00 28.66 41.44
CA VAL A 622 -2.63 28.73 40.02
C VAL A 622 -3.76 28.25 39.12
N VAL A 623 -4.38 27.12 39.48
CA VAL A 623 -5.50 26.53 38.74
C VAL A 623 -6.72 27.44 38.79
N ASN A 624 -7.04 28.03 39.94
CA ASN A 624 -8.21 28.92 40.06
C ASN A 624 -8.00 30.25 39.33
N ASN A 625 -6.79 30.77 39.28
CA ASN A 625 -6.47 31.94 38.45
C ASN A 625 -6.64 31.61 36.97
N ARG A 626 -6.18 30.43 36.53
CA ARG A 626 -6.40 29.93 35.17
C ARG A 626 -7.90 29.77 34.86
N LEU A 627 -8.66 29.13 35.76
CA LEU A 627 -10.10 28.96 35.59
C LEU A 627 -10.84 30.30 35.52
N GLU A 628 -10.42 31.30 36.31
CA GLU A 628 -10.95 32.66 36.26
C GLU A 628 -10.63 33.38 34.94
N GLU A 629 -9.40 33.24 34.43
CA GLU A 629 -9.02 33.70 33.08
C GLU A 629 -9.83 33.00 31.97
N GLU A 630 -10.18 31.72 32.18
CA GLU A 630 -11.01 30.91 31.29
C GLU A 630 -12.52 31.17 31.46
N GLY A 631 -12.94 32.02 32.40
CA GLY A 631 -14.37 32.29 32.70
C GLY A 631 -15.13 31.12 33.33
N LYS A 632 -14.42 30.19 33.98
CA LYS A 632 -14.96 29.01 34.67
C LYS A 632 -15.04 29.21 36.18
N GLU A 633 -15.90 28.45 36.83
CA GLU A 633 -16.04 28.48 38.29
C GLU A 633 -14.77 27.99 39.00
N LYS A 634 -14.41 28.68 40.09
CA LYS A 634 -13.29 28.28 40.95
C LYS A 634 -13.62 26.97 41.64
N VAL A 635 -12.64 26.08 41.68
CA VAL A 635 -12.73 24.77 42.33
C VAL A 635 -12.20 24.85 43.76
N GLN A 636 -12.81 24.09 44.67
CA GLN A 636 -12.35 23.98 46.06
C GLN A 636 -11.33 22.84 46.26
N HIS A 637 -11.33 21.86 45.36
CA HIS A 637 -10.49 20.66 45.44
C HIS A 637 -9.91 20.28 44.07
N LEU A 638 -8.67 19.80 44.05
CA LEU A 638 -7.95 19.39 42.84
C LEU A 638 -8.22 17.93 42.40
N SER A 639 -9.13 17.21 43.07
CA SER A 639 -9.36 15.78 42.87
C SER A 639 -9.91 15.42 41.48
N GLU A 640 -10.67 16.34 40.88
CA GLU A 640 -11.34 16.16 39.58
C GLU A 640 -10.79 17.10 38.50
N VAL A 641 -9.71 17.84 38.81
CA VAL A 641 -9.16 18.86 37.92
C VAL A 641 -8.03 18.28 37.09
N ILE A 642 -8.16 18.42 35.77
CA ILE A 642 -7.10 18.12 34.81
C ILE A 642 -6.07 19.25 34.84
N LEU A 643 -4.79 18.89 34.98
CA LEU A 643 -3.68 19.85 35.02
C LEU A 643 -3.07 20.03 33.63
N TYR A 644 -2.73 21.27 33.29
CA TYR A 644 -1.99 21.63 32.09
C TYR A 644 -0.53 21.88 32.43
N LYS A 645 0.34 21.79 31.43
CA LYS A 645 1.77 22.15 31.58
C LYS A 645 1.95 23.58 32.07
N LYS A 646 1.10 24.51 31.63
CA LYS A 646 1.07 25.90 32.10
C LYS A 646 0.85 26.00 33.62
N ASP A 647 0.07 25.10 34.22
CA ASP A 647 -0.12 25.07 35.68
C ASP A 647 1.18 24.73 36.43
N ILE A 648 1.99 23.81 35.90
CA ILE A 648 3.28 23.45 36.48
C ILE A 648 4.27 24.61 36.35
N TYR A 649 4.29 25.26 35.19
CA TYR A 649 5.12 26.43 34.97
C TYR A 649 4.76 27.58 35.91
N ASN A 650 3.46 27.89 36.01
CA ASN A 650 2.94 28.93 36.89
C ASN A 650 3.17 28.60 38.36
N LEU A 651 3.01 27.33 38.76
CA LEU A 651 3.31 26.85 40.12
C LEU A 651 4.79 27.06 40.46
N VAL A 652 5.71 26.57 39.61
CA VAL A 652 7.14 26.70 39.88
C VAL A 652 7.55 28.17 39.90
N TRP A 653 7.02 28.99 38.99
CA TRP A 653 7.29 30.43 38.98
C TRP A 653 6.77 31.15 40.23
N LEU A 654 5.55 30.80 40.68
CA LEU A 654 4.98 31.33 41.91
C LEU A 654 5.87 30.99 43.10
N LEU A 655 6.25 29.72 43.25
CA LEU A 655 7.14 29.25 44.32
C LEU A 655 8.53 29.89 44.24
N ASP A 656 9.09 30.08 43.05
CA ASP A 656 10.40 30.71 42.85
C ASP A 656 10.42 32.18 43.33
N LYS A 657 9.31 32.89 43.13
CA LYS A 657 9.09 34.22 43.71
C LYS A 657 8.91 34.20 45.22
N GLU A 658 8.21 33.20 45.76
CA GLU A 658 8.06 33.05 47.22
C GLU A 658 9.39 32.76 47.89
N VAL A 659 10.21 31.90 47.29
CA VAL A 659 11.57 31.63 47.74
C VAL A 659 12.40 32.91 47.74
N GLN A 660 12.33 33.73 46.69
CA GLN A 660 13.04 35.02 46.69
C GLN A 660 12.54 35.99 47.76
N ARG A 661 11.23 36.03 48.03
CA ARG A 661 10.67 36.91 49.07
C ARG A 661 11.18 36.57 50.46
N VAL A 662 11.36 35.27 50.75
CA VAL A 662 11.80 34.79 52.06
C VAL A 662 13.33 34.74 52.16
N ASP A 663 14.02 34.44 51.06
CA ASP A 663 15.48 34.47 50.93
C ASP A 663 15.90 35.43 49.81
N PRO A 664 16.23 36.70 50.15
CA PRO A 664 16.65 37.70 49.17
C PRO A 664 17.91 37.35 48.38
N SER A 665 18.72 36.37 48.85
CA SER A 665 19.90 35.89 48.14
C SER A 665 19.56 34.94 46.98
N HIS A 666 18.33 34.43 46.95
CA HIS A 666 17.80 33.59 45.88
C HIS A 666 17.60 34.39 44.59
N LYS A 667 18.25 33.96 43.50
CA LYS A 667 18.05 34.56 42.18
C LYS A 667 16.87 33.87 41.49
N ILE A 668 15.84 34.64 41.14
CA ILE A 668 14.74 34.16 40.29
C ILE A 668 15.31 33.49 39.03
N MET A 669 14.76 32.33 38.69
CA MET A 669 15.08 31.60 37.48
C MET A 669 14.78 32.46 36.25
N ARG A 670 15.77 32.60 35.37
CA ARG A 670 15.53 33.20 34.04
C ARG A 670 14.55 32.33 33.25
N LYS A 671 13.83 32.93 32.30
CA LYS A 671 12.80 32.25 31.48
C LYS A 671 13.28 30.91 30.90
N ASP A 672 14.50 30.85 30.39
CA ASP A 672 15.08 29.63 29.81
C ASP A 672 15.43 28.57 30.87
N GLN A 673 15.82 29.00 32.07
CA GLN A 673 16.11 28.12 33.21
C GLN A 673 14.82 27.51 33.75
N LEU A 674 13.77 28.32 33.89
CA LEU A 674 12.43 27.89 34.28
C LEU A 674 11.86 26.88 33.27
N LYS A 675 11.97 27.17 31.96
CA LYS A 675 11.51 26.26 30.90
C LYS A 675 12.21 24.90 30.96
N LYS A 676 13.54 24.92 31.10
CA LYS A 676 14.32 23.67 31.25
C LYS A 676 13.98 22.91 32.53
N PHE A 677 13.76 23.63 33.63
CA PHE A 677 13.38 23.05 34.93
C PHE A 677 12.01 22.37 34.84
N CYS A 678 11.00 23.07 34.34
CA CYS A 678 9.64 22.57 34.26
C CYS A 678 9.47 21.43 33.25
N ASN A 679 10.17 21.45 32.11
CA ASN A 679 10.15 20.31 31.17
C ASN A 679 10.67 19.03 31.83
N VAL A 680 11.83 19.09 32.52
CA VAL A 680 12.38 17.91 33.21
C VAL A 680 11.45 17.41 34.33
N LEU A 681 10.76 18.31 35.02
CA LEU A 681 9.77 17.95 36.03
C LEU A 681 8.54 17.27 35.40
N VAL A 682 8.02 17.81 34.29
CA VAL A 682 6.88 17.23 33.56
C VAL A 682 7.25 15.84 33.01
N ASP A 683 8.40 15.71 32.35
CA ASP A 683 8.90 14.42 31.85
C ASP A 683 8.98 13.38 32.98
N ARG A 684 9.36 13.79 34.19
CA ARG A 684 9.43 12.90 35.36
C ARG A 684 8.04 12.47 35.85
N ILE A 685 7.04 13.34 35.75
CA ILE A 685 5.65 13.04 36.14
C ILE A 685 4.98 12.11 35.13
N GLU A 686 5.27 12.25 33.84
CA GLU A 686 4.74 11.34 32.82
C GLU A 686 5.31 9.92 32.95
N ASN A 687 6.59 9.81 33.32
CA ASN A 687 7.32 8.55 33.45
C ASN A 687 7.26 7.96 34.87
N LYS A 688 6.23 8.31 35.64
CA LYS A 688 6.06 7.98 37.06
C LYS A 688 5.87 6.49 37.39
N ASP A 689 5.47 5.67 36.41
CA ASP A 689 5.17 4.24 36.61
C ASP A 689 6.32 3.31 36.13
N LEU A 690 7.32 3.84 35.41
CA LEU A 690 8.49 3.11 34.89
C LEU A 690 9.46 2.60 35.97
N LEU A 691 9.26 2.96 37.24
CA LEU A 691 10.11 2.53 38.36
C LEU A 691 9.38 1.63 39.36
N GLN A 692 8.13 1.26 39.08
CA GLN A 692 7.32 0.47 40.00
C GLN A 692 7.36 -1.04 39.70
N ASP A 693 7.88 -1.44 38.52
CA ASP A 693 8.18 -2.83 38.16
C ASP A 693 9.61 -3.28 38.52
N GLU A 694 10.44 -2.40 39.07
CA GLU A 694 11.67 -2.77 39.79
C GLU A 694 11.42 -2.66 41.30
N VAL A 695 10.73 -3.64 41.88
CA VAL A 695 10.79 -3.84 43.32
C VAL A 695 12.17 -4.40 43.65
N ASP A 696 13.08 -3.53 44.06
CA ASP A 696 14.00 -3.84 45.15
C ASP A 696 14.26 -2.59 45.99
N LEU A 697 13.40 -2.41 46.99
CA LEU A 697 13.62 -1.57 48.17
C LEU A 697 14.87 -1.98 48.99
N HIS A 698 15.69 -2.90 48.46
CA HIS A 698 16.98 -3.30 48.99
C HIS A 698 18.20 -2.74 48.20
N PHE A 699 17.98 -2.11 47.04
CA PHE A 699 19.05 -1.54 46.19
C PHE A 699 19.30 -0.03 46.40
N ALA A 700 18.38 0.68 47.06
CA ALA A 700 18.50 2.12 47.33
C ALA A 700 19.54 2.47 48.42
N SER A 701 20.04 1.48 49.18
CA SER A 701 21.08 1.69 50.19
C SER A 701 22.51 1.51 49.69
N SER A 702 22.73 0.99 48.47
CA SER A 702 24.06 0.53 48.04
C SER A 702 24.61 1.12 46.74
N LEU A 703 23.89 1.94 45.97
CA LEU A 703 24.43 2.59 44.78
C LEU A 703 24.18 4.11 44.78
N LYS A 704 25.26 4.87 44.97
CA LYS A 704 25.36 6.32 44.75
C LYS A 704 25.14 6.68 43.27
N HIS A 705 23.95 6.45 42.72
CA HIS A 705 23.58 7.08 41.46
C HIS A 705 23.27 8.55 41.73
N LYS A 706 24.23 9.43 41.38
CA LYS A 706 24.00 10.88 41.40
C LYS A 706 22.81 11.16 40.47
N LEU A 707 21.69 11.66 41.02
CA LEU A 707 20.62 12.22 40.18
C LEU A 707 21.23 13.16 39.12
N PRO A 708 20.73 13.13 37.88
CA PRO A 708 21.08 14.10 36.85
C PRO A 708 21.11 15.52 37.43
N ARG A 709 22.10 16.32 37.04
CA ARG A 709 22.36 17.65 37.62
C ARG A 709 21.11 18.55 37.70
N VAL A 710 20.16 18.39 36.79
CA VAL A 710 18.89 19.13 36.76
C VAL A 710 17.90 18.60 37.79
N LEU A 711 17.76 17.28 37.95
CA LEU A 711 16.88 16.69 38.98
C LEU A 711 17.38 16.96 40.39
N ARG A 712 18.71 17.02 40.60
CA ARG A 712 19.27 17.49 41.87
C ARG A 712 18.86 18.93 42.18
N LYS A 713 18.91 19.82 41.19
CA LYS A 713 18.45 21.21 41.34
C LYS A 713 16.95 21.31 41.59
N ILE A 714 16.16 20.43 40.98
CA ILE A 714 14.72 20.33 41.26
C ILE A 714 14.49 19.91 42.71
N SER A 715 15.17 18.87 43.18
CA SER A 715 15.13 18.42 44.57
C SER A 715 15.56 19.53 45.55
N GLU A 716 16.71 20.16 45.32
CA GLU A 716 17.22 21.30 46.14
C GLU A 716 16.22 22.46 46.19
N PHE A 717 15.61 22.81 45.05
CA PHE A 717 14.59 23.85 44.99
C PHE A 717 13.35 23.48 45.82
N PHE A 718 12.83 22.27 45.68
CA PHE A 718 11.63 21.85 46.42
C PHE A 718 11.89 21.56 47.90
N LEU A 719 13.13 21.20 48.28
CA LEU A 719 13.55 21.14 49.68
C LEU A 719 13.58 22.55 50.32
N LYS A 720 14.01 23.55 49.55
CA LYS A 720 13.95 24.97 49.98
C LYS A 720 12.52 25.50 50.06
N VAL A 721 11.65 25.08 49.14
CA VAL A 721 10.21 25.35 49.22
C VAL A 721 9.61 24.67 50.45
N ALA A 722 10.00 23.43 50.75
CA ALA A 722 9.54 22.72 51.93
C ALA A 722 9.95 23.43 53.23
N SER A 723 11.20 23.89 53.34
CA SER A 723 11.63 24.65 54.52
C SER A 723 10.82 25.94 54.70
N ILE A 724 10.45 26.62 53.61
CA ILE A 724 9.58 27.81 53.68
C ILE A 724 8.17 27.46 54.15
N PHE A 725 7.64 26.31 53.75
CA PHE A 725 6.34 25.83 54.24
C PHE A 725 6.37 25.32 55.69
N ASP A 726 7.55 24.94 56.20
CA ASP A 726 7.76 24.56 57.59
C ASP A 726 8.05 25.78 58.51
N ASP A 727 8.84 26.75 58.03
CA ASP A 727 9.17 28.00 58.74
C ASP A 727 7.98 28.97 58.77
N ASN A 728 7.17 28.99 57.71
CA ASN A 728 5.85 29.61 57.76
C ASN A 728 4.87 28.62 58.36
N ILE A 729 4.77 28.61 59.69
CA ILE A 729 3.50 28.29 60.34
C ILE A 729 2.45 29.17 59.63
N ILE A 730 1.60 28.57 58.80
CA ILE A 730 0.38 29.22 58.29
C ILE A 730 -0.62 29.34 59.46
N SER A 731 -0.20 30.01 60.53
CA SER A 731 -1.02 30.86 61.39
C SER A 731 -1.21 32.14 60.57
N LYS A 732 -2.19 32.21 59.67
CA LYS A 732 -3.54 32.69 60.01
C LYS A 732 -4.61 32.22 59.01
N GLY A 733 -4.27 31.31 58.09
CA GLY A 733 -5.18 30.78 57.06
C GLY A 733 -5.76 29.40 57.37
N VAL A 734 -4.96 28.51 57.99
CA VAL A 734 -5.37 27.13 58.24
C VAL A 734 -6.25 27.00 59.48
N GLU A 735 -6.14 27.89 60.48
CA GLU A 735 -7.08 27.95 61.61
C GLU A 735 -8.51 28.32 61.17
N LYS A 736 -8.67 29.09 60.08
CA LYS A 736 -10.00 29.36 59.51
C LYS A 736 -10.63 28.12 58.87
N ILE A 737 -9.84 27.23 58.26
CA ILE A 737 -10.33 26.01 57.61
C ILE A 737 -10.52 24.87 58.62
N LYS A 738 -9.71 24.83 59.69
CA LYS A 738 -9.87 23.88 60.79
C LYS A 738 -11.12 24.18 61.61
N ASN A 739 -11.37 25.46 61.95
CA ASN A 739 -12.62 25.86 62.61
C ASN A 739 -13.86 25.60 61.76
N PHE A 740 -13.77 25.74 60.42
CA PHE A 740 -14.88 25.42 59.52
C PHE A 740 -15.18 23.91 59.44
N LYS A 741 -14.15 23.06 59.52
CA LYS A 741 -14.29 21.59 59.56
C LYS A 741 -14.86 21.11 60.90
N ASP A 742 -14.49 21.75 62.01
CA ASP A 742 -15.01 21.40 63.33
C ASP A 742 -16.46 21.88 63.53
N GLU A 743 -16.86 23.04 62.95
CA GLU A 743 -18.26 23.47 62.86
C GLU A 743 -19.12 22.57 61.94
N MET A 744 -18.56 22.09 60.82
CA MET A 744 -19.25 21.15 59.94
C MET A 744 -19.39 19.74 60.53
N ASN A 745 -18.43 19.29 61.33
CA ASN A 745 -18.50 17.99 62.00
C ASN A 745 -19.47 18.00 63.19
N ASN A 746 -19.57 19.10 63.95
CA ASN A 746 -20.55 19.23 65.02
C ASN A 746 -22.00 19.33 64.50
N ASN A 747 -22.20 19.88 63.29
CA ASN A 747 -23.51 19.92 62.65
C ASN A 747 -23.91 18.64 61.90
N ARG A 748 -23.01 17.65 61.77
CA ARG A 748 -23.28 16.36 61.12
C ARG A 748 -23.52 15.19 62.08
N VAL A 749 -23.30 15.36 63.38
CA VAL A 749 -23.59 14.33 64.41
C VAL A 749 -25.03 14.44 64.94
N ASN A 750 -25.70 15.59 64.79
CA ASN A 750 -27.11 15.75 65.18
C ASN A 750 -28.00 15.95 63.96
N LYS A 751 -28.42 14.84 63.35
CA LYS A 751 -29.76 14.63 62.75
C LYS A 751 -29.78 13.29 61.99
N GLN A 752 -30.07 12.21 62.70
CA GLN A 752 -30.91 11.16 62.12
C GLN A 752 -32.39 11.56 62.30
N PRO A 753 -33.25 11.34 61.30
CA PRO A 753 -34.68 11.64 61.41
C PRO A 753 -35.54 10.41 61.76
N GLU A 754 -36.58 10.71 62.55
CA GLU A 754 -37.93 10.10 62.59
C GLU A 754 -38.16 8.78 63.37
N PRO A 755 -39.39 8.48 63.88
CA PRO A 755 -40.65 9.25 63.87
C PRO A 755 -41.39 9.36 65.24
N LEU A 756 -42.52 10.04 65.15
CA LEU A 756 -43.61 10.39 66.08
C LEU A 756 -44.14 9.35 67.10
N ASP A 757 -44.34 9.87 68.32
CA ASP A 757 -45.61 9.94 69.07
C ASP A 757 -46.18 8.69 69.76
N SER A 758 -46.12 8.67 71.10
CA SER A 758 -47.31 8.85 71.98
C SER A 758 -47.08 8.28 73.40
N SER A 759 -47.35 9.14 74.39
CA SER A 759 -47.88 8.87 75.74
C SER A 759 -47.51 7.55 76.47
N VAL A 760 -46.65 7.57 77.50
CA VAL A 760 -47.00 7.81 78.94
C VAL A 760 -47.43 6.54 79.70
N ILE A 761 -46.60 6.22 80.72
CA ILE A 761 -46.87 5.59 82.02
C ILE A 761 -46.56 4.08 82.27
N VAL A 762 -45.42 3.90 82.96
CA VAL A 762 -45.21 3.23 84.27
C VAL A 762 -45.29 1.69 84.41
N GLN A 763 -44.18 1.21 84.96
CA GLN A 763 -43.94 0.10 85.89
C GLN A 763 -43.61 -1.32 85.40
N ASN A 764 -42.46 -1.74 85.96
CA ASN A 764 -42.16 -3.02 86.57
C ASN A 764 -41.55 -4.14 85.73
N THR A 765 -40.28 -4.39 86.12
CA THR A 765 -39.66 -5.70 86.38
C THR A 765 -39.56 -6.69 85.21
N MET A 766 -38.30 -6.86 84.77
CA MET A 766 -37.52 -8.11 84.72
C MET A 766 -38.26 -9.40 85.20
N PRO A 767 -37.90 -10.62 84.72
CA PRO A 767 -36.51 -10.98 84.41
C PRO A 767 -36.28 -12.03 83.30
N THR A 768 -35.02 -12.05 82.87
CA THR A 768 -34.20 -13.25 82.59
C THR A 768 -34.54 -14.21 81.45
N LYS A 769 -33.45 -14.46 80.70
CA LYS A 769 -32.81 -15.77 80.46
C LYS A 769 -33.04 -16.46 79.10
N THR A 770 -31.95 -16.35 78.32
CA THR A 770 -31.17 -17.44 77.70
C THR A 770 -31.61 -18.01 76.35
N VAL A 771 -30.55 -18.31 75.56
CA VAL A 771 -30.46 -19.19 74.37
C VAL A 771 -30.93 -18.49 73.09
N ILE A 772 -30.14 -18.22 72.05
CA ILE A 772 -28.88 -18.78 71.47
C ILE A 772 -27.96 -17.63 71.10
#